data_AF-A0A836SPP2-F1
#
_entry.id   AF-A0A836SPP2-F1
#
_cell.length_a   1.000
_cell.length_b   1.000
_cell.length_c   1.000
_cell.angle_alpha   90.00
_cell.angle_beta   90.00
_cell.angle_gamma   90.00
#
_symmetry.space_group_name_H-M   'P 1'
#
loop_
_entity.id
_entity.type
_entity.pdbx_description
1 polymer ?
#
loop_
_entity_poly.entity_id
_entity_poly.type
_entity_poly.pdbx_seq_one_letter_code
_entity_poly.pdbx_strand_id
1 'polypeptide(L)'
;MDMPEYTLSLRDYWRILRKRKGVVFFTTLALCFFSFAFANMRKPVPMYSATASVKYEKTYTFTGLYLETISWSSGGLETQAAIIRSYPVMERAAKKLGYIDPNLTSEQIRGDERLMEIVLRLQSKVSTRVEGYTNIIDITATSYNPDEAQRLANAVAEAYREYNSEEKNKRIIEARRFIEQQLIKKKEELRKAEDAVRKFRKEHDLMSLDSKTKEVISELSRARSEYERLEEDIREISSMIEQLRWREPLSKEAIAFFADRVSGAFRSLNDRLVSLRVQRATLLSVYTEKHPKVRQVDLEIENVSENMIAELEAQKRTLERRREFVARKLKRLEEEFKALPQEAQTLDKLQHEVDVIKKVVELLESKYQEALIKESERVEEVSIVRPALRPRYPINPPKTRAATFAGAVMGLVLGVVFAFVVESLDTSIGTIEDVEKYLGVPVLGIIPHMTTEEIKRTLLEEYVGKDDEEVLNMKARLISHFAPKSTLAESFRILRTSVQFSGLEQGVRTLVITSSSRGEGKTTVAINLAIVMAQAGSRVLLVEGDMRVPVISQIFGIERGPGLSEVILGSHRWEEVVRTVTDVMMGKIKAEDILAVPGMDNLHIITCGTIPPNPAELFSFRRTDEFISQVRERYDVVIFDSPPVLPVTDTMILGSKVDGVVMVSRVGKVGRGALKRAKVQLDGANAKVLGLVPNGLKPEVSPDFQGYKYSRYYGYGKEEVPWWKRPFRMPGFLYKGIRAALRAFRGTMLWPIVVAVLPLLALGTGSLVRKAGFRTVVRERPYVVHLSSYRHLNLANREVDLLRRRGYDAFIAPTRVPGKGLFYRVLIGGFATEGEARRLANYLKEAEGREYAGVLKLPYAILFPSKEADKLRTLGFPPYLAVERSPDGGRGYRLLLGAFAEEEEARTMADRLAEEEYDN
;
A
#
# COMPACT_ATOMS: atom_id res chain seq x y z
N MET A 1 44.18 17.36 24.02
CA MET A 1 42.84 17.13 24.61
C MET A 1 42.21 16.08 23.72
N ASP A 2 42.62 14.83 23.93
CA ASP A 2 42.32 13.75 22.99
C ASP A 2 40.93 13.21 23.31
N MET A 3 39.95 13.61 22.49
CA MET A 3 38.65 12.95 22.51
C MET A 3 38.83 11.53 21.98
N PRO A 4 38.46 10.49 22.73
CA PRO A 4 38.53 9.12 22.22
C PRO A 4 37.57 8.99 21.03
N GLU A 5 38.10 8.59 19.87
CA GLU A 5 37.31 8.19 18.71
C GLU A 5 36.41 7.01 19.12
N TYR A 6 35.14 7.30 19.40
CA TYR A 6 34.11 6.29 19.48
C TYR A 6 33.83 5.78 18.06
N THR A 7 34.56 4.74 17.65
CA THR A 7 34.19 3.98 16.46
C THR A 7 32.92 3.19 16.78
N LEU A 8 31.76 3.80 16.52
CA LEU A 8 30.47 3.12 16.61
C LEU A 8 30.49 1.91 15.66
N SER A 9 30.38 0.71 16.21
CA SER A 9 30.33 -0.52 15.44
C SER A 9 28.96 -0.66 14.76
N LEU A 10 28.88 -1.43 13.66
CA LEU A 10 27.59 -1.76 13.02
C LEU A 10 26.57 -2.38 14.01
N ARG A 11 27.05 -3.04 15.08
CA ARG A 11 26.21 -3.57 16.16
C ARG A 11 25.57 -2.47 16.98
N ASP A 12 26.25 -1.34 17.18
CA ASP A 12 25.73 -0.19 17.93
C ASP A 12 24.61 0.50 17.14
N TYR A 13 24.79 0.72 15.84
CA TYR A 13 23.73 1.25 14.97
C TYR A 13 22.47 0.37 15.00
N TRP A 14 22.64 -0.96 14.95
CA TRP A 14 21.53 -1.90 15.04
C TRP A 14 20.83 -1.89 16.41
N ARG A 15 21.60 -1.76 17.49
CA ARG A 15 21.08 -1.67 18.87
C ARG A 15 20.21 -0.43 19.04
N ILE A 16 20.65 0.72 18.53
CA ILE A 16 19.93 1.99 18.62
C ILE A 16 18.59 1.90 17.89
N LEU A 17 18.60 1.40 16.65
CA LEU A 17 17.39 1.19 15.86
C LEU A 17 16.40 0.25 16.56
N ARG A 18 16.88 -0.84 17.16
CA ARG A 18 16.01 -1.80 17.87
C ARG A 18 15.41 -1.20 19.14
N LYS A 19 16.19 -0.43 19.90
CA LYS A 19 15.75 0.25 21.13
C LYS A 19 14.73 1.35 20.83
N ARG A 20 14.92 2.09 19.74
CA ARG A 20 14.09 3.26 19.36
C ARG A 20 13.13 3.00 18.20
N LYS A 21 12.83 1.73 17.86
CA LYS A 21 11.88 1.35 16.80
C LYS A 21 10.52 2.05 16.86
N GLY A 22 10.06 2.41 18.07
CA GLY A 22 8.82 3.17 18.24
C GLY A 22 8.90 4.60 17.68
N VAL A 23 10.06 5.25 17.76
CA VAL A 23 10.31 6.59 17.21
C VAL A 23 10.29 6.54 15.69
N VAL A 24 11.00 5.56 15.11
CA VAL A 24 11.04 5.34 13.65
C VAL A 24 9.63 5.05 13.11
N PHE A 25 8.88 4.18 13.78
CA PHE A 25 7.53 3.84 13.37
C PHE A 25 6.57 5.04 13.45
N PHE A 26 6.61 5.79 14.55
CA PHE A 26 5.72 6.94 14.75
C PHE A 26 5.98 8.06 13.73
N THR A 27 7.23 8.40 13.49
CA THR A 27 7.63 9.42 12.50
C THR A 27 7.27 9.03 11.08
N THR A 28 7.49 7.76 10.71
CA THR A 28 7.08 7.21 9.41
C THR A 28 5.57 7.31 9.22
N LEU A 29 4.80 6.91 10.23
CA LEU A 29 3.34 6.90 10.15
C LEU A 29 2.76 8.32 10.14
N ALA A 30 3.32 9.24 10.92
CA ALA A 30 2.94 10.65 10.91
C ALA A 30 3.17 11.29 9.53
N LEU A 31 4.36 11.12 8.93
CA LEU A 31 4.66 11.69 7.61
C LEU A 31 3.86 11.04 6.48
N CYS A 32 3.60 9.73 6.58
CA CYS A 32 2.68 9.03 5.68
C CYS A 32 1.27 9.63 5.74
N PHE A 33 0.74 9.87 6.96
CA PHE A 33 -0.56 10.49 7.18
C PHE A 33 -0.62 11.93 6.66
N PHE A 34 0.36 12.78 6.98
CA PHE A 34 0.39 14.16 6.51
C PHE A 34 0.52 14.24 4.98
N SER A 35 1.35 13.39 4.37
CA SER A 35 1.48 13.32 2.92
C SER A 35 0.19 12.87 2.25
N PHE A 36 -0.49 11.87 2.81
CA PHE A 36 -1.81 11.43 2.36
C PHE A 36 -2.85 12.56 2.46
N ALA A 37 -2.94 13.22 3.61
CA ALA A 37 -3.87 14.33 3.83
C ALA A 37 -3.61 15.49 2.85
N PHE A 38 -2.35 15.89 2.68
CA PHE A 38 -1.94 16.94 1.75
C PHE A 38 -2.27 16.59 0.30
N ALA A 39 -1.96 15.35 -0.13
CA ALA A 39 -2.28 14.88 -1.48
C ALA A 39 -3.79 14.79 -1.73
N ASN A 40 -4.58 14.53 -0.68
CA ASN A 40 -6.04 14.47 -0.76
C ASN A 40 -6.67 15.88 -0.82
N MET A 41 -6.08 16.87 -0.13
CA MET A 41 -6.51 18.27 -0.19
C MET A 41 -6.17 18.94 -1.53
N ARG A 42 -5.03 18.60 -2.17
CA ARG A 42 -4.60 19.17 -3.45
C ARG A 42 -5.02 18.37 -4.68
N LYS A 43 -6.14 17.64 -4.62
CA LYS A 43 -6.64 16.91 -5.78
C LYS A 43 -7.00 17.89 -6.91
N PRO A 44 -6.38 17.80 -8.10
CA PRO A 44 -6.75 18.64 -9.22
C PRO A 44 -8.17 18.30 -9.67
N VAL A 45 -8.89 19.28 -10.23
CA VAL A 45 -10.20 19.07 -10.84
C VAL A 45 -10.03 18.04 -11.97
N PRO A 46 -10.83 16.96 -12.01
CA PRO A 46 -10.67 15.92 -13.02
C PRO A 46 -10.97 16.47 -14.41
N MET A 47 -10.03 16.28 -15.32
CA MET A 47 -10.20 16.54 -16.75
C MET A 47 -10.35 15.23 -17.49
N TYR A 48 -11.27 15.19 -18.43
CA TYR A 48 -11.56 14.02 -19.25
C TYR A 48 -11.27 14.34 -20.72
N SER A 49 -10.83 13.33 -21.47
CA SER A 49 -10.66 13.42 -22.91
C SER A 49 -11.45 12.32 -23.60
N ALA A 50 -12.12 12.65 -24.69
CA ALA A 50 -12.76 11.67 -25.57
C ALA A 50 -12.26 11.86 -26.99
N THR A 51 -12.04 10.78 -27.72
CA THR A 51 -11.46 10.81 -29.07
C THR A 51 -12.40 10.14 -30.06
N ALA A 52 -12.76 10.86 -31.11
CA ALA A 52 -13.42 10.33 -32.30
C ALA A 52 -12.40 10.22 -33.43
N SER A 53 -12.43 9.14 -34.20
CA SER A 53 -11.50 8.92 -35.32
C SER A 53 -12.27 9.01 -36.64
N VAL A 54 -11.81 9.87 -37.54
CA VAL A 54 -12.35 10.01 -38.90
C VAL A 54 -11.33 9.52 -39.92
N LYS A 55 -11.79 8.85 -40.97
CA LYS A 55 -10.96 8.42 -42.10
C LYS A 55 -11.23 9.33 -43.29
N TYR A 56 -10.15 9.85 -43.87
CA TYR A 56 -10.19 10.69 -45.06
C TYR A 56 -9.66 9.92 -46.26
N GLU A 57 -10.50 9.64 -47.25
CA GLU A 57 -10.10 8.99 -48.50
C GLU A 57 -10.39 9.89 -49.70
N LYS A 58 -9.34 10.21 -50.46
CA LYS A 58 -9.49 10.91 -51.72
C LYS A 58 -10.09 9.97 -52.76
N THR A 59 -11.25 10.32 -53.29
CA THR A 59 -11.82 9.61 -54.44
C THR A 59 -11.12 10.11 -55.70
N TYR A 60 -10.13 9.36 -56.18
CA TYR A 60 -9.48 9.63 -57.46
C TYR A 60 -10.38 9.14 -58.61
N THR A 61 -11.07 10.07 -59.27
CA THR A 61 -11.73 9.79 -60.56
C THR A 61 -11.11 10.67 -61.64
N PHE A 62 -11.08 10.19 -62.88
CA PHE A 62 -10.44 10.81 -64.05
C PHE A 62 -10.84 12.28 -64.31
N THR A 63 -12.03 12.73 -63.92
CA THR A 63 -12.45 14.15 -63.96
C THR A 63 -11.65 15.05 -63.01
N GLY A 64 -11.19 14.51 -61.87
CA GLY A 64 -10.41 15.22 -60.86
C GLY A 64 -9.05 15.66 -61.36
N LEU A 65 -8.44 14.90 -62.28
CA LEU A 65 -7.13 15.22 -62.88
C LEU A 65 -7.13 16.50 -63.73
N TYR A 66 -8.26 16.84 -64.37
CA TYR A 66 -8.41 18.08 -65.14
C TYR A 66 -8.89 19.27 -64.28
N LEU A 67 -9.62 19.01 -63.20
CA LEU A 67 -10.05 20.05 -62.24
C LEU A 67 -8.94 20.43 -61.24
N GLU A 68 -8.03 19.52 -60.91
CA GLU A 68 -6.88 19.82 -60.02
C GLU A 68 -5.80 20.67 -60.68
N THR A 69 -5.67 20.69 -62.02
CA THR A 69 -4.63 21.48 -62.70
C THR A 69 -4.80 23.00 -62.51
N ILE A 70 -5.96 23.46 -62.04
CA ILE A 70 -6.27 24.88 -61.83
C ILE A 70 -6.15 25.30 -60.35
N SER A 71 -6.06 24.37 -59.39
CA SER A 71 -5.87 24.72 -57.98
C SER A 71 -4.69 23.97 -57.35
N TRP A 72 -3.60 24.68 -57.12
CA TRP A 72 -2.54 24.23 -56.23
C TRP A 72 -3.10 24.05 -54.81
N SER A 73 -3.32 22.80 -54.41
CA SER A 73 -3.54 22.43 -53.00
C SER A 73 -3.29 20.94 -52.81
N SER A 74 -2.02 20.54 -52.79
CA SER A 74 -1.61 19.27 -52.20
C SER A 74 -1.63 19.38 -50.67
N GLY A 75 -2.82 19.62 -50.10
CA GLY A 75 -2.99 19.51 -48.65
C GLY A 75 -2.91 18.04 -48.24
N GLY A 76 -1.89 17.70 -47.46
CA GLY A 76 -1.75 16.39 -46.83
C GLY A 76 -2.82 16.17 -45.74
N LEU A 77 -2.74 15.03 -45.05
CA LEU A 77 -3.62 14.71 -43.92
C LEU A 77 -3.50 15.75 -42.79
N GLU A 78 -2.34 16.42 -42.68
CA GLU A 78 -2.08 17.52 -41.75
C GLU A 78 -2.94 18.74 -42.06
N THR A 79 -3.16 19.06 -43.34
CA THR A 79 -4.05 20.14 -43.75
C THR A 79 -5.49 19.83 -43.37
N GLN A 80 -5.93 18.57 -43.55
CA GLN A 80 -7.26 18.14 -43.10
C GLN A 80 -7.39 18.20 -41.57
N ALA A 81 -6.36 17.80 -40.83
CA ALA A 81 -6.32 17.92 -39.39
C ALA A 81 -6.43 19.37 -38.90
N ALA A 82 -5.86 20.34 -39.64
CA ALA A 82 -6.03 21.77 -39.37
C ALA A 82 -7.44 22.28 -39.74
N ILE A 83 -8.01 21.83 -40.85
CA ILE A 83 -9.38 22.20 -41.28
C ILE A 83 -10.42 21.75 -40.24
N ILE A 84 -10.25 20.59 -39.60
CA ILE A 84 -11.14 20.15 -38.51
C ILE A 84 -11.19 21.18 -37.36
N ARG A 85 -10.10 21.89 -37.10
CA ARG A 85 -10.01 22.94 -36.06
C ARG A 85 -10.39 24.33 -36.59
N SER A 86 -10.81 24.44 -37.85
CA SER A 86 -11.18 25.72 -38.45
C SER A 86 -12.50 26.25 -37.90
N TYR A 87 -12.67 27.57 -38.00
CA TYR A 87 -13.87 28.26 -37.52
C TYR A 87 -15.19 27.67 -38.09
N PRO A 88 -15.33 27.41 -39.41
CA PRO A 88 -16.58 26.87 -39.97
C PRO A 88 -16.99 25.50 -39.40
N VAL A 89 -16.02 24.66 -39.01
CA VAL A 89 -16.29 23.36 -38.39
C VAL A 89 -16.67 23.54 -36.92
N MET A 90 -15.97 24.41 -36.19
CA MET A 90 -16.27 24.70 -34.78
C MET A 90 -17.63 25.40 -34.61
N GLU A 91 -18.03 26.28 -35.53
CA GLU A 91 -19.35 26.91 -35.55
C GLU A 91 -20.48 25.87 -35.71
N ARG A 92 -20.33 24.94 -36.68
CA ARG A 92 -21.28 23.84 -36.88
C ARG A 92 -21.35 22.91 -35.67
N ALA A 93 -20.19 22.60 -35.06
CA ALA A 93 -20.15 21.83 -33.83
C ALA A 93 -20.86 22.56 -32.67
N ALA A 94 -20.68 23.87 -32.54
CA ALA A 94 -21.35 24.69 -31.53
C ALA A 94 -22.88 24.69 -31.69
N LYS A 95 -23.38 24.79 -32.94
CA LYS A 95 -24.80 24.67 -33.27
C LYS A 95 -25.35 23.28 -32.92
N LYS A 96 -24.64 22.20 -33.30
CA LYS A 96 -25.03 20.81 -32.98
C LYS A 96 -25.08 20.52 -31.48
N LEU A 97 -24.20 21.15 -30.70
CA LEU A 97 -24.17 21.02 -29.25
C LEU A 97 -25.24 21.86 -28.53
N GLY A 98 -26.00 22.68 -29.27
CA GLY A 98 -27.02 23.58 -28.72
C GLY A 98 -26.43 24.80 -28.00
N TYR A 99 -25.16 25.15 -28.24
CA TYR A 99 -24.54 26.34 -27.66
C TYR A 99 -24.84 27.62 -28.46
N ILE A 100 -25.21 27.47 -29.73
CA ILE A 100 -25.60 28.56 -30.63
C ILE A 100 -26.89 28.16 -31.32
N ASP A 101 -27.81 29.10 -31.53
CA ASP A 101 -29.05 28.87 -32.27
C ASP A 101 -28.72 28.41 -33.71
N PRO A 102 -29.23 27.25 -34.17
CA PRO A 102 -29.02 26.75 -35.52
C PRO A 102 -29.42 27.74 -36.63
N ASN A 103 -30.36 28.66 -36.38
CA ASN A 103 -30.91 29.58 -37.38
C ASN A 103 -30.05 30.83 -37.62
N LEU A 104 -29.05 31.10 -36.77
CA LEU A 104 -28.19 32.28 -36.93
C LEU A 104 -27.21 32.10 -38.10
N THR A 105 -27.07 33.16 -38.90
CA THR A 105 -26.09 33.18 -40.00
C THR A 105 -24.66 33.31 -39.48
N SER A 106 -23.68 32.82 -40.23
CA SER A 106 -22.26 32.96 -39.86
C SER A 106 -21.78 34.41 -39.79
N GLU A 107 -22.49 35.37 -40.40
CA GLU A 107 -22.22 36.81 -40.23
C GLU A 107 -22.73 37.34 -38.90
N GLN A 108 -23.95 36.95 -38.48
CA GLN A 108 -24.50 37.31 -37.18
C GLN A 108 -23.66 36.75 -36.02
N ILE A 109 -23.16 35.52 -36.16
CA ILE A 109 -22.30 34.87 -35.16
C ILE A 109 -20.93 35.56 -35.06
N ARG A 110 -20.35 35.99 -36.18
CA ARG A 110 -19.09 36.75 -36.19
C ARG A 110 -19.26 38.18 -35.68
N GLY A 111 -20.44 38.77 -35.83
CA GLY A 111 -20.76 40.10 -35.32
C GLY A 111 -21.06 40.16 -33.82
N ASP A 112 -21.39 39.03 -33.19
CA ASP A 112 -21.63 38.92 -31.75
C ASP A 112 -20.40 38.36 -31.02
N GLU A 113 -19.75 39.20 -30.21
CA GLU A 113 -18.55 38.87 -29.46
C GLU A 113 -18.73 37.66 -28.52
N ARG A 114 -19.93 37.48 -27.93
CA ARG A 114 -20.21 36.36 -27.02
C ARG A 114 -20.31 35.05 -27.78
N LEU A 115 -20.96 35.04 -28.94
CA LEU A 115 -21.07 33.85 -29.77
C LEU A 115 -19.73 33.47 -30.37
N MET A 116 -18.91 34.46 -30.76
CA MET A 116 -17.54 34.26 -31.20
C MET A 116 -16.67 33.62 -30.10
N GLU A 117 -16.78 34.10 -28.85
CA GLU A 117 -16.05 33.54 -27.70
C GLU A 117 -16.42 32.06 -27.46
N ILE A 118 -17.69 31.70 -27.62
CA ILE A 118 -18.14 30.30 -27.51
C ILE A 118 -17.41 29.41 -28.52
N VAL A 119 -17.33 29.82 -29.79
CA VAL A 119 -16.66 29.05 -30.85
C VAL A 119 -15.16 28.91 -30.57
N LEU A 120 -14.48 30.00 -30.19
CA LEU A 120 -13.05 29.99 -29.85
C LEU A 120 -12.75 29.11 -28.62
N ARG A 121 -13.64 29.12 -27.63
CA ARG A 121 -13.52 28.26 -26.44
C ARG A 121 -13.70 26.77 -26.78
N LEU A 122 -14.54 26.43 -27.76
CA LEU A 122 -14.64 25.05 -28.23
C LEU A 122 -13.39 24.64 -29.02
N GLN A 123 -12.87 25.54 -29.85
CA GLN A 123 -11.64 25.32 -30.60
C GLN A 123 -10.45 24.99 -29.67
N SER A 124 -10.30 25.68 -28.54
CA SER A 124 -9.22 25.42 -27.57
C SER A 124 -9.36 24.08 -26.84
N LYS A 125 -10.57 23.54 -26.72
CA LYS A 125 -10.85 22.23 -26.11
C LYS A 125 -10.58 21.06 -27.04
N VAL A 126 -10.47 21.29 -28.34
CA VAL A 126 -10.35 20.25 -29.38
C VAL A 126 -8.94 20.21 -29.95
N SER A 127 -8.33 19.03 -30.03
CA SER A 127 -7.07 18.76 -30.70
C SER A 127 -7.20 17.68 -31.77
N THR A 128 -6.36 17.76 -32.79
CA THR A 128 -6.32 16.80 -33.89
C THR A 128 -4.94 16.20 -34.03
N ARG A 129 -4.89 14.91 -34.38
CA ARG A 129 -3.64 14.18 -34.61
C ARG A 129 -3.84 13.18 -35.74
N VAL A 130 -2.90 13.11 -36.67
CA VAL A 130 -2.87 12.06 -37.71
C VAL A 130 -2.27 10.79 -37.10
N GLU A 131 -2.91 9.64 -37.30
CA GLU A 131 -2.46 8.34 -36.77
C GLU A 131 -1.38 7.73 -37.69
N GLY A 132 -0.10 8.08 -37.44
CA GLY A 132 1.04 7.51 -38.17
C GLY A 132 1.00 7.81 -39.68
N TYR A 133 1.15 6.78 -40.51
CA TYR A 133 1.04 6.84 -41.98
C TYR A 133 -0.34 6.41 -42.49
N THR A 134 -1.37 6.46 -41.65
CA THR A 134 -2.73 6.06 -42.02
C THR A 134 -3.56 7.26 -42.44
N ASN A 135 -4.65 7.00 -43.16
CA ASN A 135 -5.66 7.99 -43.54
C ASN A 135 -6.61 8.36 -42.38
N ILE A 136 -6.23 8.13 -41.12
CA ILE A 136 -7.07 8.33 -39.94
C ILE A 136 -6.61 9.58 -39.18
N ILE A 137 -7.57 10.42 -38.83
CA ILE A 137 -7.38 11.62 -38.01
C ILE A 137 -8.17 11.45 -36.72
N ASP A 138 -7.46 11.49 -35.60
CA ASP A 138 -8.03 11.48 -34.27
C ASP A 138 -8.40 12.91 -33.84
N ILE A 139 -9.66 13.09 -33.46
CA ILE A 139 -10.25 14.32 -32.96
C ILE A 139 -10.48 14.14 -31.47
N THR A 140 -9.63 14.75 -30.65
CA THR A 140 -9.69 14.65 -29.19
C THR A 140 -10.29 15.90 -28.59
N ALA A 141 -11.39 15.76 -27.85
CA ALA A 141 -12.00 16.85 -27.10
C ALA A 141 -11.75 16.69 -25.60
N THR A 142 -11.49 17.80 -24.92
CA THR A 142 -11.21 17.85 -23.47
C THR A 142 -12.29 18.65 -22.73
N SER A 143 -12.77 18.11 -21.60
CA SER A 143 -13.69 18.82 -20.70
C SER A 143 -13.58 18.30 -19.26
N TYR A 144 -14.00 19.13 -18.30
CA TYR A 144 -14.23 18.72 -16.91
C TYR A 144 -15.42 17.76 -16.75
N ASN A 145 -16.32 17.70 -17.74
CA ASN A 145 -17.44 16.77 -17.78
C ASN A 145 -17.19 15.66 -18.83
N PRO A 146 -17.22 14.37 -18.46
CA PRO A 146 -17.00 13.27 -19.39
C PRO A 146 -18.05 13.21 -20.52
N ASP A 147 -19.29 13.60 -20.25
CA ASP A 147 -20.38 13.61 -21.23
C ASP A 147 -20.25 14.76 -22.23
N GLU A 148 -19.69 15.89 -21.78
CA GLU A 148 -19.39 17.01 -22.67
C GLU A 148 -18.20 16.67 -23.59
N ALA A 149 -17.13 16.06 -23.05
CA ALA A 149 -15.98 15.65 -23.86
C ALA A 149 -16.39 14.68 -24.99
N GLN A 150 -17.22 13.69 -24.68
CA GLN A 150 -17.76 12.75 -25.67
C GLN A 150 -18.59 13.47 -26.74
N ARG A 151 -19.58 14.27 -26.31
CA ARG A 151 -20.47 14.98 -27.24
C ARG A 151 -19.71 15.94 -28.14
N LEU A 152 -18.73 16.67 -27.59
CA LEU A 152 -17.90 17.61 -28.35
C LEU A 152 -17.07 16.90 -29.43
N ALA A 153 -16.37 15.81 -29.09
CA ALA A 153 -15.59 15.06 -30.07
C ALA A 153 -16.46 14.51 -31.21
N ASN A 154 -17.63 13.96 -30.89
CA ASN A 154 -18.58 13.46 -31.90
C ASN A 154 -19.17 14.60 -32.75
N ALA A 155 -19.58 15.71 -32.13
CA ALA A 155 -20.15 16.85 -32.84
C ALA A 155 -19.15 17.48 -33.80
N VAL A 156 -17.86 17.54 -33.44
CA VAL A 156 -16.80 18.02 -34.33
C VAL A 156 -16.54 17.06 -35.48
N ALA A 157 -16.48 15.75 -35.22
CA ALA A 157 -16.31 14.75 -36.27
C ALA A 157 -17.44 14.83 -37.31
N GLU A 158 -18.68 15.00 -36.83
CA GLU A 158 -19.86 15.10 -37.68
C GLU A 158 -19.94 16.43 -38.42
N ALA A 159 -19.62 17.54 -37.75
CA ALA A 159 -19.51 18.86 -38.37
C ALA A 159 -18.43 18.90 -39.47
N TYR A 160 -17.31 18.19 -39.28
CA TYR A 160 -16.27 18.09 -40.29
C TYR A 160 -16.72 17.25 -41.50
N ARG A 161 -17.38 16.11 -41.27
CA ARG A 161 -17.97 15.29 -42.35
C ARG A 161 -18.93 16.12 -43.21
N GLU A 162 -19.84 16.86 -42.57
CA GLU A 162 -20.80 17.73 -43.26
C GLU A 162 -20.09 18.86 -44.02
N TYR A 163 -19.18 19.58 -43.37
CA TYR A 163 -18.43 20.66 -44.01
C TYR A 163 -17.63 20.17 -45.24
N ASN A 164 -16.97 19.01 -45.12
CA ASN A 164 -16.20 18.44 -46.22
C ASN A 164 -17.11 18.06 -47.41
N SER A 165 -18.24 17.39 -47.13
CA SER A 165 -19.20 17.03 -48.18
C SER A 165 -19.82 18.26 -48.85
N GLU A 166 -20.20 19.29 -48.08
CA GLU A 166 -20.72 20.56 -48.61
C GLU A 166 -19.72 21.26 -49.54
N GLU A 167 -18.47 21.43 -49.10
CA GLU A 167 -17.42 22.06 -49.92
C GLU A 167 -17.12 21.28 -51.20
N LYS A 168 -17.14 19.95 -51.14
CA LYS A 168 -16.92 19.10 -52.31
C LYS A 168 -18.09 19.15 -53.29
N ASN A 169 -19.31 19.05 -52.79
CA ASN A 169 -20.51 19.13 -53.61
C ASN A 169 -20.66 20.52 -54.27
N LYS A 170 -20.29 21.60 -53.57
CA LYS A 170 -20.28 22.95 -54.15
C LYS A 170 -19.39 23.05 -55.38
N ARG A 171 -18.17 22.48 -55.33
CA ARG A 171 -17.25 22.46 -56.48
C ARG A 171 -17.78 21.64 -57.65
N ILE A 172 -18.47 20.53 -57.38
CA ILE A 172 -19.12 19.70 -58.42
C ILE A 172 -20.23 20.49 -59.11
N ILE A 173 -21.06 21.21 -58.34
CA ILE A 173 -22.14 22.06 -58.87
C ILE A 173 -21.57 23.18 -59.75
N GLU A 174 -20.50 23.85 -59.31
CA GLU A 174 -19.83 24.89 -60.09
C GLU A 174 -19.24 24.35 -61.39
N ALA A 175 -18.58 23.18 -61.34
CA ALA A 175 -18.04 22.51 -62.52
C ALA A 175 -19.15 22.09 -63.50
N ARG A 176 -20.25 21.49 -63.01
CA ARG A 176 -21.41 21.15 -63.85
C ARG A 176 -21.98 22.39 -64.53
N ARG A 177 -22.17 23.48 -63.79
CA ARG A 177 -22.69 24.76 -64.32
C ARG A 177 -21.76 25.33 -65.40
N PHE A 178 -20.44 25.22 -65.22
CA PHE A 178 -19.48 25.64 -66.25
C PHE A 178 -19.63 24.80 -67.54
N ILE A 179 -19.69 23.47 -67.42
CA ILE A 179 -19.86 22.56 -68.57
C ILE A 179 -21.19 22.83 -69.28
N GLU A 180 -22.27 23.03 -68.53
CA GLU A 180 -23.60 23.38 -69.03
C GLU A 180 -23.57 24.65 -69.91
N GLN A 181 -22.90 25.71 -69.44
CA GLN A 181 -22.76 26.94 -70.20
C GLN A 181 -21.94 26.76 -71.48
N GLN A 182 -20.87 25.95 -71.46
CA GLN A 182 -20.09 25.63 -72.66
C GLN A 182 -20.90 24.79 -73.65
N LEU A 183 -21.67 23.83 -73.15
CA LEU A 183 -22.52 22.97 -73.96
C LEU A 183 -23.59 23.78 -74.71
N ILE A 184 -24.24 24.74 -74.04
CA ILE A 184 -25.21 25.65 -74.68
C ILE A 184 -24.54 26.44 -75.81
N LYS A 185 -23.36 27.01 -75.57
CA LYS A 185 -22.61 27.77 -76.59
C LYS A 185 -22.23 26.89 -77.78
N LYS A 186 -21.71 25.69 -77.55
CA LYS A 186 -21.29 24.77 -78.61
C LYS A 186 -22.45 24.15 -79.38
N LYS A 187 -23.61 23.93 -78.75
CA LYS A 187 -24.85 23.54 -79.46
C LYS A 187 -25.35 24.64 -80.40
N GLU A 188 -25.26 25.90 -79.99
CA GLU A 188 -25.63 27.03 -80.87
C GLU A 188 -24.63 27.20 -82.03
N GLU A 189 -23.32 27.05 -81.78
CA GLU A 189 -22.31 27.00 -82.85
C GLU A 189 -22.59 25.84 -83.83
N LEU A 190 -22.92 24.64 -83.33
CA LEU A 190 -23.27 23.48 -84.16
C LEU A 190 -24.48 23.79 -85.04
N ARG A 191 -25.54 24.38 -84.46
CA ARG A 191 -26.74 24.76 -85.20
C ARG A 191 -26.43 25.74 -86.33
N LYS A 192 -25.58 26.74 -86.06
CA LYS A 192 -25.13 27.72 -87.08
C LYS A 192 -24.32 27.05 -88.19
N ALA A 193 -23.42 26.14 -87.85
CA ALA A 193 -22.64 25.39 -88.84
C ALA A 193 -23.54 24.47 -89.68
N GLU A 194 -24.50 23.77 -89.08
CA GLU A 194 -25.49 22.97 -89.80
C GLU A 194 -26.39 23.84 -90.69
N ASP A 195 -26.80 25.01 -90.23
CA ASP A 195 -27.56 25.99 -91.02
C ASP A 195 -26.74 26.53 -92.19
N ALA A 196 -25.44 26.75 -92.02
CA ALA A 196 -24.54 27.13 -93.10
C ALA A 196 -24.46 26.03 -94.16
N VAL A 197 -24.32 24.77 -93.76
CA VAL A 197 -24.40 23.60 -94.66
C VAL A 197 -25.76 23.55 -95.38
N ARG A 198 -26.88 23.72 -94.66
CA ARG A 198 -28.24 23.72 -95.25
C ARG A 198 -28.45 24.85 -96.25
N LYS A 199 -28.03 26.08 -95.93
CA LYS A 199 -28.13 27.25 -96.81
C LYS A 199 -27.28 27.07 -98.06
N PHE A 200 -26.03 26.65 -97.90
CA PHE A 200 -25.12 26.39 -99.01
C PHE A 200 -25.67 25.32 -99.97
N ARG A 201 -26.26 24.25 -99.43
CA ARG A 201 -26.96 23.23 -100.24
C ARG A 201 -28.15 23.77 -101.03
N LYS A 202 -28.88 24.74 -100.47
CA LYS A 202 -30.07 25.35 -101.08
C LYS A 202 -29.72 26.42 -102.13
N GLU A 203 -28.68 27.22 -101.89
CA GLU A 203 -28.25 28.30 -102.79
C GLU A 203 -27.59 27.78 -104.08
N HIS A 204 -26.86 26.67 -103.99
CA HIS A 204 -26.17 26.06 -105.13
C HIS A 204 -26.88 24.83 -105.72
N ASP A 205 -28.15 24.60 -105.34
CA ASP A 205 -28.99 23.46 -105.76
C ASP A 205 -28.30 22.08 -105.64
N LEU A 206 -27.48 21.91 -104.61
CA LEU A 206 -26.71 20.70 -104.35
C LEU A 206 -27.54 19.60 -103.64
N MET A 207 -28.87 19.65 -103.77
CA MET A 207 -29.82 18.67 -103.18
C MET A 207 -29.53 17.24 -103.68
N SER A 208 -28.98 17.12 -104.88
CA SER A 208 -28.39 15.89 -105.40
C SER A 208 -27.02 16.17 -106.02
N LEU A 209 -25.96 16.08 -105.21
CA LEU A 209 -24.64 15.75 -105.75
C LEU A 209 -24.78 14.52 -106.67
N ASP A 210 -24.11 14.53 -107.83
CA ASP A 210 -24.10 13.38 -108.71
C ASP A 210 -23.57 12.14 -107.96
N SER A 211 -24.01 10.95 -108.37
CA SER A 211 -23.69 9.71 -107.65
C SER A 211 -22.18 9.48 -107.50
N LYS A 212 -21.38 9.96 -108.46
CA LYS A 212 -19.92 9.82 -108.47
C LYS A 212 -19.26 10.79 -107.48
N THR A 213 -19.71 12.04 -107.39
CA THR A 213 -19.24 13.01 -106.37
C THR A 213 -19.62 12.56 -104.96
N LYS A 214 -20.83 12.03 -104.75
CA LYS A 214 -21.23 11.44 -103.45
C LYS A 214 -20.36 10.25 -103.07
N GLU A 215 -20.04 9.39 -104.04
CA GLU A 215 -19.20 8.22 -103.84
C GLU A 215 -17.76 8.62 -103.47
N VAL A 216 -17.15 9.57 -104.19
CA VAL A 216 -15.80 10.07 -103.89
C VAL A 216 -15.75 10.74 -102.50
N ILE A 217 -16.72 11.59 -102.14
CA ILE A 217 -16.77 12.22 -100.82
C ILE A 217 -16.97 11.18 -99.71
N SER A 218 -17.85 10.19 -99.92
CA SER A 218 -18.08 9.13 -98.94
C SER A 218 -16.87 8.21 -98.81
N GLU A 219 -16.20 7.86 -99.90
CA GLU A 219 -14.98 7.06 -99.92
C GLU A 219 -13.84 7.80 -99.22
N LEU A 220 -13.70 9.10 -99.49
CA LEU A 220 -12.70 9.98 -98.87
C LEU A 220 -12.93 10.10 -97.37
N SER A 221 -14.17 10.35 -96.94
CA SER A 221 -14.54 10.44 -95.52
C SER A 221 -14.30 9.12 -94.79
N ARG A 222 -14.65 7.97 -95.41
CA ARG A 222 -14.37 6.64 -94.85
C ARG A 222 -12.87 6.35 -94.76
N ALA A 223 -12.11 6.64 -95.81
CA ALA A 223 -10.67 6.45 -95.84
C ALA A 223 -9.95 7.35 -94.84
N ARG A 224 -10.38 8.61 -94.68
CA ARG A 224 -9.87 9.54 -93.68
C ARG A 224 -10.18 9.04 -92.26
N SER A 225 -11.41 8.64 -92.02
CA SER A 225 -11.83 8.09 -90.72
C SER A 225 -11.07 6.80 -90.38
N GLU A 226 -10.85 5.90 -91.34
CA GLU A 226 -10.05 4.69 -91.14
C GLU A 226 -8.58 5.03 -90.89
N TYR A 227 -8.02 6.01 -91.61
CA TYR A 227 -6.65 6.48 -91.41
C TYR A 227 -6.47 7.08 -90.00
N GLU A 228 -7.36 7.98 -89.57
CA GLU A 228 -7.34 8.61 -88.24
C GLU A 228 -7.42 7.55 -87.14
N ARG A 229 -8.33 6.57 -87.26
CA ARG A 229 -8.45 5.45 -86.31
C ARG A 229 -7.18 4.61 -86.25
N LEU A 230 -6.59 4.27 -87.40
CA LEU A 230 -5.34 3.49 -87.45
C LEU A 230 -4.18 4.29 -86.84
N GLU A 231 -4.14 5.60 -87.01
CA GLU A 231 -3.13 6.46 -86.41
C GLU A 231 -3.29 6.55 -84.88
N GLU A 232 -4.53 6.66 -84.39
CA GLU A 232 -4.85 6.59 -82.97
C GLU A 232 -4.46 5.24 -82.37
N ASP A 233 -4.82 4.13 -83.01
CA ASP A 233 -4.45 2.77 -82.59
C ASP A 233 -2.91 2.61 -82.50
N ILE A 234 -2.16 3.10 -83.50
CA ILE A 234 -0.68 3.06 -83.51
C ILE A 234 -0.09 3.92 -82.38
N ARG A 235 -0.68 5.10 -82.13
CA ARG A 235 -0.25 6.00 -81.05
C ARG A 235 -0.46 5.36 -79.69
N GLU A 236 -1.59 4.70 -79.49
CA GLU A 236 -1.91 4.03 -78.24
C GLU A 236 -0.99 2.82 -78.00
N ILE A 237 -0.78 1.95 -79.00
CA ILE A 237 0.22 0.86 -78.92
C ILE A 237 1.61 1.42 -78.58
N SER A 238 2.00 2.52 -79.22
CA SER A 238 3.30 3.14 -78.95
C SER A 238 3.39 3.62 -77.49
N SER A 239 2.32 4.19 -76.95
CA SER A 239 2.27 4.57 -75.53
C SER A 239 2.34 3.36 -74.60
N MET A 240 1.69 2.24 -74.96
CA MET A 240 1.75 1.00 -74.17
C MET A 240 3.14 0.36 -74.21
N ILE A 241 3.81 0.36 -75.36
CA ILE A 241 5.20 -0.09 -75.50
C ILE A 241 6.10 0.76 -74.60
N GLU A 242 5.94 2.08 -74.60
CA GLU A 242 6.70 2.97 -73.71
C GLU A 242 6.42 2.68 -72.23
N GLN A 243 5.17 2.46 -71.82
CA GLN A 243 4.85 2.06 -70.45
C GLN A 243 5.51 0.73 -70.05
N LEU A 244 5.49 -0.27 -70.94
CA LEU A 244 6.13 -1.57 -70.71
C LEU A 244 7.66 -1.46 -70.70
N ARG A 245 8.27 -0.49 -71.39
CA ARG A 245 9.72 -0.19 -71.27
C ARG A 245 10.09 0.28 -69.87
N TRP A 246 9.19 0.99 -69.20
CA TRP A 246 9.30 1.31 -67.77
C TRP A 246 8.92 0.14 -66.85
N ARG A 247 8.64 -1.04 -67.42
CA ARG A 247 8.27 -2.28 -66.71
C ARG A 247 6.98 -2.12 -65.90
N GLU A 248 6.14 -1.16 -66.23
CA GLU A 248 4.85 -0.91 -65.57
C GLU A 248 3.77 -1.80 -66.22
N PRO A 249 2.89 -2.44 -65.44
CA PRO A 249 1.77 -3.20 -65.99
C PRO A 249 0.75 -2.27 -66.65
N LEU A 250 0.10 -2.75 -67.70
CA LEU A 250 -0.95 -2.01 -68.39
C LEU A 250 -2.25 -2.05 -67.58
N SER A 251 -3.04 -0.98 -67.68
CA SER A 251 -4.35 -0.91 -67.03
C SER A 251 -5.34 -1.89 -67.66
N LYS A 252 -6.38 -2.26 -66.90
CA LYS A 252 -7.43 -3.16 -67.41
C LYS A 252 -8.17 -2.56 -68.60
N GLU A 253 -8.28 -1.24 -68.64
CA GLU A 253 -8.90 -0.46 -69.71
C GLU A 253 -8.03 -0.49 -70.97
N ALA A 254 -6.70 -0.30 -70.84
CA ALA A 254 -5.76 -0.43 -71.96
C ALA A 254 -5.78 -1.85 -72.55
N ILE A 255 -5.90 -2.88 -71.70
CA ILE A 255 -6.03 -4.27 -72.14
C ILE A 255 -7.40 -4.55 -72.75
N ALA A 256 -8.47 -3.94 -72.23
CA ALA A 256 -9.82 -4.09 -72.76
C ALA A 256 -9.96 -3.44 -74.14
N PHE A 257 -9.34 -2.28 -74.35
CA PHE A 257 -9.24 -1.62 -75.65
C PHE A 257 -8.59 -2.54 -76.70
N PHE A 258 -7.63 -3.37 -76.27
CA PHE A 258 -6.92 -4.35 -77.09
C PHE A 258 -7.50 -5.77 -77.07
N ALA A 259 -8.56 -6.05 -76.30
CA ALA A 259 -9.02 -7.41 -76.02
C ALA A 259 -9.49 -8.17 -77.27
N ASP A 260 -10.00 -7.46 -78.28
CA ASP A 260 -10.43 -8.04 -79.55
C ASP A 260 -9.27 -8.28 -80.53
N ARG A 261 -8.08 -7.74 -80.24
CA ARG A 261 -6.94 -7.69 -81.19
C ARG A 261 -5.67 -8.37 -80.69
N VAL A 262 -5.56 -8.67 -79.39
CA VAL A 262 -4.45 -9.43 -78.82
C VAL A 262 -4.92 -10.79 -78.34
N SER A 263 -4.07 -11.81 -78.48
CA SER A 263 -4.38 -13.16 -78.02
C SER A 263 -4.66 -13.20 -76.52
N GLY A 264 -5.49 -14.15 -76.06
CA GLY A 264 -5.73 -14.38 -74.63
C GLY A 264 -4.45 -14.61 -73.81
N ALA A 265 -3.35 -15.00 -74.48
CA ALA A 265 -2.03 -15.11 -73.88
C ALA A 265 -1.49 -13.76 -73.38
N PHE A 266 -1.76 -12.64 -74.05
CA PHE A 266 -1.27 -11.32 -73.63
C PHE A 266 -1.90 -10.82 -72.33
N ARG A 267 -3.21 -11.06 -72.14
CA ARG A 267 -3.87 -10.80 -70.86
C ARG A 267 -3.21 -11.59 -69.73
N SER A 268 -2.92 -12.88 -69.98
CA SER A 268 -2.23 -13.72 -69.00
C SER A 268 -0.80 -13.24 -68.69
N LEU A 269 -0.09 -12.69 -69.68
CA LEU A 269 1.23 -12.09 -69.48
C LEU A 269 1.15 -10.80 -68.64
N ASN A 270 0.15 -9.94 -68.86
CA ASN A 270 -0.04 -8.75 -68.04
C ASN A 270 -0.42 -9.10 -66.59
N ASP A 271 -1.33 -10.06 -66.40
CA ASP A 271 -1.70 -10.53 -65.06
C ASP A 271 -0.48 -11.10 -64.32
N ARG A 272 0.39 -11.82 -65.04
CA ARG A 272 1.66 -12.30 -64.51
C ARG A 272 2.58 -11.14 -64.14
N LEU A 273 2.72 -10.11 -64.98
CA LEU A 273 3.52 -8.91 -64.69
C LEU A 273 3.03 -8.17 -63.43
N VAL A 274 1.71 -8.01 -63.27
CA VAL A 274 1.08 -7.45 -62.06
C VAL A 274 1.47 -8.27 -60.83
N SER A 275 1.33 -9.60 -60.92
CA SER A 275 1.66 -10.49 -59.79
C SER A 275 3.14 -10.41 -59.40
N LEU A 276 4.05 -10.34 -60.38
CA LEU A 276 5.50 -10.24 -60.15
C LEU A 276 5.87 -8.88 -59.55
N ARG A 277 5.22 -7.78 -59.95
CA ARG A 277 5.40 -6.45 -59.36
C ARG A 277 4.97 -6.42 -57.88
N VAL A 278 3.83 -7.03 -57.55
CA VAL A 278 3.37 -7.15 -56.15
C VAL A 278 4.35 -7.99 -55.33
N GLN A 279 4.84 -9.11 -55.90
CA GLN A 279 5.86 -9.94 -55.25
C GLN A 279 7.16 -9.15 -55.02
N ARG A 280 7.62 -8.38 -56.01
CA ARG A 280 8.79 -7.51 -55.87
C ARG A 280 8.62 -6.45 -54.78
N ALA A 281 7.48 -5.76 -54.74
CA ALA A 281 7.19 -4.77 -53.71
C ALA A 281 7.17 -5.39 -52.30
N THR A 282 6.62 -6.61 -52.20
CA THR A 282 6.63 -7.39 -50.95
C THR A 282 8.05 -7.77 -50.54
N LEU A 283 8.89 -8.24 -51.47
CA LEU A 283 10.28 -8.58 -51.20
C LEU A 283 11.11 -7.36 -50.78
N LEU A 284 10.88 -6.19 -51.38
CA LEU A 284 11.58 -4.94 -51.03
C LEU A 284 11.21 -4.39 -49.65
N SER A 285 10.11 -4.86 -49.04
CA SER A 285 9.81 -4.55 -47.63
C SER A 285 10.76 -5.25 -46.65
N VAL A 286 11.45 -6.32 -47.08
CA VAL A 286 12.31 -7.18 -46.24
C VAL A 286 13.76 -7.24 -46.74
N TYR A 287 13.98 -7.16 -48.06
CA TYR A 287 15.27 -7.33 -48.72
C TYR A 287 15.66 -6.08 -49.52
N THR A 288 16.97 -5.89 -49.72
CA THR A 288 17.49 -4.81 -50.58
C THR A 288 17.45 -5.18 -52.05
N GLU A 289 17.52 -4.18 -52.94
CA GLU A 289 17.46 -4.36 -54.41
C GLU A 289 18.50 -5.35 -54.97
N LYS A 290 19.64 -5.52 -54.29
CA LYS A 290 20.72 -6.43 -54.73
C LYS A 290 20.53 -7.88 -54.29
N HIS A 291 19.50 -8.19 -53.51
CA HIS A 291 19.29 -9.53 -52.97
C HIS A 291 18.94 -10.54 -54.09
N PRO A 292 19.49 -11.77 -54.09
CA PRO A 292 19.29 -12.75 -55.17
C PRO A 292 17.82 -13.00 -55.53
N LYS A 293 16.92 -13.05 -54.53
CA LYS A 293 15.48 -13.24 -54.74
C LYS A 293 14.80 -12.04 -55.43
N VAL A 294 15.25 -10.82 -55.15
CA VAL A 294 14.72 -9.61 -55.81
C VAL A 294 15.21 -9.57 -57.25
N ARG A 295 16.50 -9.87 -57.47
CA ARG A 295 17.09 -9.96 -58.81
C ARG A 295 16.44 -11.04 -59.68
N GLN A 296 16.05 -12.17 -59.10
CA GLN A 296 15.32 -13.21 -59.82
C GLN A 296 13.95 -12.70 -60.31
N VAL A 297 13.20 -12.01 -59.45
CA VAL A 297 11.90 -11.43 -59.83
C VAL A 297 12.09 -10.29 -60.83
N ASP A 298 13.16 -9.50 -60.74
CA ASP A 298 13.48 -8.46 -61.73
C ASP A 298 13.73 -9.04 -63.12
N LEU A 299 14.45 -10.17 -63.22
CA LEU A 299 14.66 -10.89 -64.48
C LEU A 299 13.35 -11.46 -65.04
N GLU A 300 12.45 -11.96 -64.18
CA GLU A 300 11.13 -12.44 -64.62
C GLU A 300 10.24 -11.29 -65.12
N ILE A 301 10.27 -10.13 -64.46
CA ILE A 301 9.57 -8.91 -64.89
C ILE A 301 10.09 -8.46 -66.25
N GLU A 302 11.41 -8.45 -66.42
CA GLU A 302 12.07 -8.07 -67.67
C GLU A 302 11.64 -8.99 -68.81
N ASN A 303 11.76 -10.31 -68.63
CA ASN A 303 11.35 -11.29 -69.64
C ASN A 303 9.87 -11.18 -70.03
N VAL A 304 8.97 -11.00 -69.06
CA VAL A 304 7.53 -10.84 -69.35
C VAL A 304 7.28 -9.53 -70.10
N SER A 305 7.93 -8.44 -69.70
CA SER A 305 7.79 -7.13 -70.35
C SER A 305 8.31 -7.17 -71.79
N GLU A 306 9.46 -7.79 -72.05
CA GLU A 306 10.02 -7.94 -73.40
C GLU A 306 9.13 -8.77 -74.32
N ASN A 307 8.55 -9.87 -73.80
CA ASN A 307 7.60 -10.69 -74.57
C ASN A 307 6.33 -9.90 -74.94
N MET A 308 5.81 -9.08 -74.02
CA MET A 308 4.67 -8.23 -74.28
C MET A 308 5.00 -7.11 -75.28
N ILE A 309 6.18 -6.50 -75.17
CA ILE A 309 6.66 -5.49 -76.13
C ILE A 309 6.77 -6.10 -77.54
N ALA A 310 7.35 -7.30 -77.66
CA ALA A 310 7.51 -7.97 -78.95
C ALA A 310 6.17 -8.27 -79.63
N GLU A 311 5.17 -8.70 -78.87
CA GLU A 311 3.80 -8.91 -79.36
C GLU A 311 3.18 -7.58 -79.86
N LEU A 312 3.27 -6.51 -79.07
CA LEU A 312 2.75 -5.20 -79.44
C LEU A 312 3.48 -4.59 -80.64
N GLU A 313 4.79 -4.79 -80.76
CA GLU A 313 5.57 -4.34 -81.93
C GLU A 313 5.15 -5.09 -83.21
N ALA A 314 4.89 -6.39 -83.13
CA ALA A 314 4.40 -7.18 -84.26
C ALA A 314 3.01 -6.68 -84.73
N GLN A 315 2.15 -6.32 -83.78
CA GLN A 315 0.85 -5.72 -84.09
C GLN A 315 0.98 -4.32 -84.67
N LYS A 316 1.82 -3.46 -84.07
CA LYS A 316 2.11 -2.11 -84.56
C LYS A 316 2.57 -2.14 -86.02
N ARG A 317 3.52 -3.02 -86.38
CA ARG A 317 3.99 -3.18 -87.77
C ARG A 317 2.87 -3.61 -88.72
N THR A 318 1.89 -4.37 -88.23
CA THR A 318 0.74 -4.78 -89.04
C THR A 318 -0.22 -3.62 -89.27
N LEU A 319 -0.48 -2.81 -88.24
CA LEU A 319 -1.29 -1.60 -88.36
C LEU A 319 -0.60 -0.53 -89.21
N GLU A 320 0.72 -0.36 -89.10
CA GLU A 320 1.49 0.57 -89.92
C GLU A 320 1.40 0.24 -91.41
N ARG A 321 1.54 -1.05 -91.77
CA ARG A 321 1.34 -1.51 -93.16
C ARG A 321 -0.07 -1.22 -93.67
N ARG A 322 -1.09 -1.42 -92.82
CA ARG A 322 -2.48 -1.09 -93.16
C ARG A 322 -2.69 0.42 -93.30
N ARG A 323 -2.14 1.23 -92.40
CA ARG A 323 -2.17 2.69 -92.45
C ARG A 323 -1.53 3.20 -93.73
N GLU A 324 -0.38 2.67 -94.13
CA GLU A 324 0.27 3.03 -95.40
C GLU A 324 -0.57 2.69 -96.63
N PHE A 325 -1.24 1.54 -96.61
CA PHE A 325 -2.18 1.16 -97.68
C PHE A 325 -3.35 2.15 -97.78
N VAL A 326 -3.97 2.48 -96.63
CA VAL A 326 -5.07 3.46 -96.57
C VAL A 326 -4.57 4.86 -96.93
N ALA A 327 -3.35 5.26 -96.53
CA ALA A 327 -2.74 6.54 -96.87
C ALA A 327 -2.57 6.72 -98.39
N ARG A 328 -2.14 5.68 -99.09
CA ARG A 328 -2.05 5.69 -100.57
C ARG A 328 -3.43 5.81 -101.20
N LYS A 329 -4.45 5.12 -100.65
CA LYS A 329 -5.85 5.26 -101.10
C LYS A 329 -6.36 6.68 -100.85
N LEU A 330 -6.10 7.24 -99.67
CA LEU A 330 -6.49 8.59 -99.27
C LEU A 330 -5.87 9.63 -100.19
N LYS A 331 -4.56 9.55 -100.47
CA LYS A 331 -3.88 10.48 -101.37
C LYS A 331 -4.49 10.49 -102.77
N ARG A 332 -4.85 9.31 -103.31
CA ARG A 332 -5.53 9.21 -104.62
C ARG A 332 -6.91 9.87 -104.58
N LEU A 333 -7.71 9.57 -103.55
CA LEU A 333 -9.04 10.15 -103.37
C LEU A 333 -8.97 11.67 -103.13
N GLU A 334 -7.92 12.18 -102.48
CA GLU A 334 -7.68 13.62 -102.31
C GLU A 334 -7.32 14.32 -103.63
N GLU A 335 -6.55 13.67 -104.50
CA GLU A 335 -6.26 14.17 -105.85
C GLU A 335 -7.53 14.18 -106.72
N GLU A 336 -8.35 13.12 -106.65
CA GLU A 336 -9.66 13.06 -107.30
C GLU A 336 -10.64 14.10 -106.73
N PHE A 337 -10.61 14.35 -105.42
CA PHE A 337 -11.42 15.36 -104.75
C PHE A 337 -11.02 16.80 -105.13
N LYS A 338 -9.72 17.07 -105.30
CA LYS A 338 -9.22 18.38 -105.79
C LYS A 338 -9.66 18.68 -107.22
N ALA A 339 -9.94 17.65 -108.02
CA ALA A 339 -10.46 17.78 -109.38
C ALA A 339 -11.99 18.03 -109.42
N LEU A 340 -12.69 17.95 -108.28
CA LEU A 340 -14.12 18.26 -108.20
C LEU A 340 -14.39 19.78 -108.27
N PRO A 341 -15.61 20.20 -108.68
CA PRO A 341 -16.03 21.60 -108.66
C PRO A 341 -15.87 22.26 -107.27
N GLN A 342 -15.63 23.59 -107.25
CA GLN A 342 -15.35 24.34 -106.01
C GLN A 342 -16.50 24.27 -104.99
N GLU A 343 -17.71 24.07 -105.46
CA GLU A 343 -18.93 23.94 -104.65
C GLU A 343 -18.90 22.67 -103.80
N ALA A 344 -18.49 21.53 -104.37
CA ALA A 344 -18.35 20.27 -103.65
C ALA A 344 -17.26 20.33 -102.58
N GLN A 345 -16.16 21.03 -102.88
CA GLN A 345 -15.06 21.24 -101.94
C GLN A 345 -15.45 22.14 -100.76
N THR A 346 -16.25 23.18 -101.02
CA THR A 346 -16.72 24.10 -99.98
C THR A 346 -17.75 23.41 -99.08
N LEU A 347 -18.62 22.58 -99.65
CA LEU A 347 -19.56 21.77 -98.90
C LEU A 347 -18.86 20.79 -97.94
N ASP A 348 -17.80 20.10 -98.38
CA ASP A 348 -17.00 19.22 -97.51
C ASP A 348 -16.37 19.99 -96.33
N LYS A 349 -15.81 21.18 -96.56
CA LYS A 349 -15.24 22.02 -95.50
C LYS A 349 -16.28 22.39 -94.44
N LEU A 350 -17.46 22.86 -94.87
CA LEU A 350 -18.56 23.20 -93.96
C LEU A 350 -19.07 21.96 -93.21
N GLN A 351 -19.10 20.81 -93.87
CA GLN A 351 -19.56 19.57 -93.26
C GLN A 351 -18.55 18.98 -92.27
N HIS A 352 -17.26 19.14 -92.55
CA HIS A 352 -16.17 18.83 -91.62
C HIS A 352 -16.23 19.72 -90.38
N GLU A 353 -16.51 21.02 -90.54
CA GLU A 353 -16.71 21.94 -89.42
C GLU A 353 -17.87 21.50 -88.51
N VAL A 354 -18.99 21.03 -89.09
CA VAL A 354 -20.09 20.41 -88.34
C VAL A 354 -19.62 19.18 -87.57
N ASP A 355 -18.86 18.28 -88.20
CA ASP A 355 -18.38 17.05 -87.55
C ASP A 355 -17.43 17.34 -86.37
N VAL A 356 -16.55 18.33 -86.50
CA VAL A 356 -15.64 18.75 -85.42
C VAL A 356 -16.43 19.32 -84.24
N ILE A 357 -17.36 20.24 -84.48
CA ILE A 357 -18.16 20.85 -83.41
C ILE A 357 -19.05 19.77 -82.76
N LYS A 358 -19.61 18.86 -83.54
CA LYS A 358 -20.43 17.74 -83.05
C LYS A 358 -19.66 16.84 -82.09
N LYS A 359 -18.42 16.45 -82.42
CA LYS A 359 -17.55 15.67 -81.50
C LYS A 359 -17.30 16.39 -80.18
N VAL A 360 -17.12 17.72 -80.22
CA VAL A 360 -16.95 18.53 -78.99
C VAL A 360 -18.24 18.56 -78.17
N VAL A 361 -19.40 18.70 -78.81
CA VAL A 361 -20.71 18.65 -78.14
C VAL A 361 -20.92 17.28 -77.48
N GLU A 362 -20.67 16.18 -78.18
CA GLU A 362 -20.79 14.81 -77.64
C GLU A 362 -19.87 14.60 -76.42
N LEU A 363 -18.63 15.10 -76.47
CA LEU A 363 -17.71 15.07 -75.32
C LEU A 363 -18.25 15.88 -74.13
N LEU A 364 -18.74 17.10 -74.37
CA LEU A 364 -19.30 17.95 -73.32
C LEU A 364 -20.59 17.35 -72.73
N GLU A 365 -21.43 16.70 -73.53
CA GLU A 365 -22.61 15.97 -73.04
C GLU A 365 -22.21 14.81 -72.14
N SER A 366 -21.22 14.00 -72.55
CA SER A 366 -20.68 12.91 -71.72
C SER A 366 -20.14 13.44 -70.38
N LYS A 367 -19.37 14.54 -70.40
CA LYS A 367 -18.84 15.18 -69.18
C LYS A 367 -19.92 15.81 -68.31
N TYR A 368 -20.97 16.35 -68.91
CA TYR A 368 -22.13 16.89 -68.19
C TYR A 368 -22.90 15.78 -67.47
N GLN A 369 -23.13 14.64 -68.13
CA GLN A 369 -23.76 13.46 -67.51
C GLN A 369 -22.90 12.89 -66.37
N GLU A 370 -21.59 12.81 -66.56
CA GLU A 370 -20.65 12.40 -65.51
C GLU A 370 -20.74 13.33 -64.28
N ALA A 371 -20.79 14.65 -64.49
CA ALA A 371 -20.95 15.63 -63.42
C ALA A 371 -22.32 15.53 -62.70
N LEU A 372 -23.40 15.27 -63.44
CA LEU A 372 -24.74 15.04 -62.88
C LEU A 372 -24.80 13.78 -61.99
N ILE A 373 -24.19 12.68 -62.44
CA ILE A 373 -24.11 11.45 -61.65
C ILE A 373 -23.38 11.72 -60.33
N LYS A 374 -22.26 12.44 -60.38
CA LYS A 374 -21.48 12.79 -59.18
C LYS A 374 -22.19 13.75 -58.24
N GLU A 375 -22.94 14.70 -58.78
CA GLU A 375 -23.79 15.59 -57.96
C GLU A 375 -24.87 14.77 -57.23
N SER A 376 -25.44 13.75 -57.89
CA SER A 376 -26.44 12.86 -57.30
C SER A 376 -25.87 11.88 -56.26
N GLU A 377 -24.60 11.49 -56.40
CA GLU A 377 -23.91 10.56 -55.50
C GLU A 377 -23.58 11.17 -54.13
N ARG A 378 -23.52 12.51 -54.02
CA ARG A 378 -23.06 13.25 -52.82
C ARG A 378 -21.74 12.69 -52.26
N VAL A 379 -20.63 13.21 -52.76
CA VAL A 379 -19.31 12.69 -52.40
C VAL A 379 -19.04 12.89 -50.90
N GLU A 380 -18.84 11.79 -50.18
CA GLU A 380 -18.37 11.76 -48.79
C GLU A 380 -16.94 11.20 -48.73
N GLU A 381 -15.91 12.08 -48.80
CA GLU A 381 -14.49 11.69 -48.63
C GLU A 381 -14.13 11.41 -47.16
N VAL A 382 -15.02 11.74 -46.22
CA VAL A 382 -14.81 11.63 -44.78
C VAL A 382 -15.81 10.64 -44.20
N SER A 383 -15.31 9.58 -43.57
CA SER A 383 -16.14 8.62 -42.82
C SER A 383 -15.73 8.59 -41.36
N ILE A 384 -16.71 8.46 -40.45
CA ILE A 384 -16.43 8.31 -39.01
C ILE A 384 -16.13 6.83 -38.75
N VAL A 385 -14.88 6.49 -38.43
CA VAL A 385 -14.47 5.10 -38.17
C VAL A 385 -14.76 4.71 -36.72
N ARG A 386 -14.45 5.61 -35.78
CA ARG A 386 -14.68 5.38 -34.35
C ARG A 386 -15.38 6.59 -33.75
N PRO A 387 -16.64 6.46 -33.29
CA PRO A 387 -17.25 7.52 -32.50
C PRO A 387 -16.55 7.63 -31.14
N ALA A 388 -16.49 8.84 -30.60
CA ALA A 388 -16.00 9.07 -29.25
C ALA A 388 -16.92 8.39 -28.23
N LEU A 389 -16.28 7.62 -27.34
CA LEU A 389 -16.93 6.97 -26.20
C LEU A 389 -16.77 7.80 -24.93
N ARG A 390 -17.67 7.59 -23.97
CA ARG A 390 -17.60 8.23 -22.64
C ARG A 390 -16.32 7.80 -21.91
N PRO A 391 -15.41 8.73 -21.56
CA PRO A 391 -14.20 8.38 -20.83
C PRO A 391 -14.51 7.97 -19.39
N ARG A 392 -13.95 6.83 -18.96
CA ARG A 392 -14.15 6.29 -17.59
C ARG A 392 -13.20 6.88 -16.55
N TYR A 393 -12.05 7.40 -16.98
CA TYR A 393 -11.01 7.91 -16.11
C TYR A 393 -10.55 9.29 -16.57
N PRO A 394 -10.19 10.19 -15.64
CA PRO A 394 -9.63 11.48 -15.99
C PRO A 394 -8.17 11.33 -16.50
N ILE A 395 -7.74 12.21 -17.39
CA ILE A 395 -6.37 12.25 -17.93
C ILE A 395 -5.35 12.76 -16.90
N ASN A 396 -5.81 13.40 -15.83
CA ASN A 396 -4.99 13.91 -14.73
C ASN A 396 -5.30 13.17 -13.41
N PRO A 397 -5.05 11.85 -13.32
CA PRO A 397 -5.35 11.09 -12.11
C PRO A 397 -4.57 11.65 -10.91
N PRO A 398 -5.19 11.73 -9.72
CA PRO A 398 -4.51 12.25 -8.54
C PRO A 398 -3.35 11.33 -8.14
N LYS A 399 -2.14 11.90 -8.02
CA LYS A 399 -0.92 11.18 -7.63
C LYS A 399 -0.85 10.89 -6.12
N THR A 400 -1.98 10.58 -5.50
CA THR A 400 -2.10 10.34 -4.05
C THR A 400 -1.24 9.18 -3.57
N ARG A 401 -1.22 8.08 -4.33
CA ARG A 401 -0.39 6.91 -3.99
C ARG A 401 1.10 7.24 -4.01
N ALA A 402 1.57 7.93 -5.04
CA ALA A 402 2.97 8.32 -5.17
C ALA A 402 3.41 9.30 -4.07
N ALA A 403 2.58 10.31 -3.76
CA ALA A 403 2.86 11.25 -2.67
C ALA A 403 2.91 10.55 -1.30
N THR A 404 1.94 9.66 -1.02
CA THR A 404 1.90 8.91 0.23
C THR A 404 3.14 8.02 0.39
N PHE A 405 3.57 7.36 -0.68
CA PHE A 405 4.80 6.57 -0.70
C PHE A 405 6.05 7.42 -0.44
N ALA A 406 6.18 8.58 -1.07
CA ALA A 406 7.27 9.52 -0.82
C ALA A 406 7.30 9.98 0.66
N GLY A 407 6.13 10.23 1.25
CA GLY A 407 6.00 10.56 2.67
C GLY A 407 6.46 9.43 3.59
N ALA A 408 6.15 8.17 3.25
CA ALA A 408 6.63 7.01 4.01
C ALA A 408 8.15 6.86 3.94
N VAL A 409 8.77 7.04 2.76
CA VAL A 409 10.23 6.97 2.60
C VAL A 409 10.92 8.10 3.39
N MET A 410 10.43 9.33 3.26
CA MET A 410 10.98 10.47 3.98
C MET A 410 10.82 10.33 5.50
N GLY A 411 9.70 9.75 5.95
CA GLY A 411 9.48 9.46 7.36
C GLY A 411 10.34 8.33 7.93
N LEU A 412 10.69 7.33 7.12
CA LEU A 412 11.66 6.31 7.52
C LEU A 412 13.04 6.96 7.77
N VAL A 413 13.52 7.78 6.84
CA VAL A 413 14.83 8.45 6.94
C VAL A 413 14.87 9.38 8.15
N LEU A 414 13.86 10.25 8.30
CA LEU A 414 13.78 11.15 9.44
C LEU A 414 13.61 10.40 10.76
N GLY A 415 12.88 9.28 10.76
CA GLY A 415 12.70 8.44 11.92
C GLY A 415 13.99 7.81 12.41
N VAL A 416 14.86 7.37 11.49
CA VAL A 416 16.20 6.88 11.80
C VAL A 416 17.03 8.01 12.43
N VAL A 417 17.05 9.20 11.83
CA VAL A 417 17.78 10.36 12.39
C VAL A 417 17.30 10.70 13.81
N PHE A 418 15.99 10.78 14.02
CA PHE A 418 15.41 11.04 15.35
C PHE A 418 15.73 9.93 16.36
N ALA A 419 15.82 8.67 15.93
CA ALA A 419 16.22 7.58 16.81
C ALA A 419 17.64 7.78 17.37
N PHE A 420 18.58 8.29 16.55
CA PHE A 420 19.93 8.63 17.01
C PHE A 420 19.95 9.84 17.94
N VAL A 421 19.20 10.90 17.64
CA VAL A 421 19.10 12.08 18.50
C VAL A 421 18.51 11.74 19.88
N VAL A 422 17.47 10.90 19.92
CA VAL A 422 16.88 10.47 21.20
C VAL A 422 17.85 9.58 21.99
N GLU A 423 18.70 8.82 21.31
CA GLU A 423 19.70 8.00 21.98
C GLU A 423 20.87 8.81 22.53
N SER A 424 21.35 9.83 21.81
CA SER A 424 22.46 10.67 22.30
C SER A 424 22.11 11.45 23.57
N LEU A 425 20.82 11.62 23.86
CA LEU A 425 20.31 12.26 25.08
C LEU A 425 20.10 11.26 26.26
N ASP A 426 20.28 9.96 26.06
CA ASP A 426 20.13 8.93 27.10
C ASP A 426 21.45 8.68 27.86
N THR A 427 21.51 9.07 29.14
CA THR A 427 22.72 9.04 29.98
C THR A 427 22.82 7.81 30.91
N SER A 428 21.98 6.79 30.73
CA SER A 428 21.93 5.61 31.61
C SER A 428 23.15 4.67 31.46
N ILE A 429 23.58 4.00 32.56
CA ILE A 429 24.62 2.94 32.49
C ILE A 429 23.97 1.63 32.09
N GLY A 430 24.42 1.03 30.98
CA GLY A 430 23.77 -0.15 30.39
C GLY A 430 24.61 -1.42 30.35
N THR A 431 25.91 -1.37 30.64
CA THR A 431 26.87 -2.49 30.51
C THR A 431 27.77 -2.58 31.74
N ILE A 432 28.24 -3.79 32.09
CA ILE A 432 29.09 -4.04 33.28
C ILE A 432 30.46 -3.40 33.08
N GLU A 433 30.99 -3.57 31.86
CA GLU A 433 32.32 -3.12 31.44
C GLU A 433 32.42 -1.59 31.51
N ASP A 434 31.34 -0.89 31.14
CA ASP A 434 31.22 0.56 31.30
C ASP A 434 31.30 0.97 32.77
N VAL A 435 30.71 0.20 33.69
CA VAL A 435 30.68 0.51 35.13
C VAL A 435 32.07 0.32 35.73
N GLU A 436 32.71 -0.81 35.47
CA GLU A 436 34.04 -1.13 35.98
C GLU A 436 35.08 -0.13 35.49
N LYS A 437 35.07 0.19 34.19
CA LYS A 437 35.98 1.19 33.62
C LYS A 437 35.72 2.61 34.14
N TYR A 438 34.45 2.95 34.39
CA TYR A 438 34.09 4.31 34.83
C TYR A 438 34.32 4.56 36.32
N LEU A 439 34.14 3.55 37.18
CA LEU A 439 34.31 3.66 38.62
C LEU A 439 35.66 3.16 39.12
N GLY A 440 36.36 2.31 38.38
CA GLY A 440 37.61 1.69 38.81
C GLY A 440 37.44 0.70 39.97
N VAL A 441 36.28 0.05 40.06
CA VAL A 441 35.99 -1.00 41.05
C VAL A 441 35.36 -2.20 40.36
N PRO A 442 35.63 -3.44 40.83
CA PRO A 442 35.06 -4.63 40.24
C PRO A 442 33.56 -4.75 40.54
N VAL A 443 32.83 -5.41 39.65
CA VAL A 443 31.44 -5.84 39.93
C VAL A 443 31.46 -7.18 40.65
N LEU A 444 31.03 -7.20 41.92
CA LEU A 444 31.08 -8.40 42.77
C LEU A 444 29.96 -9.40 42.45
N GLY A 445 28.83 -8.94 41.93
CA GLY A 445 27.71 -9.82 41.62
C GLY A 445 26.49 -9.04 41.20
N ILE A 446 25.60 -9.69 40.45
CA ILE A 446 24.47 -9.02 39.81
C ILE A 446 23.18 -9.62 40.34
N ILE A 447 22.31 -8.76 40.86
CA ILE A 447 21.02 -9.16 41.40
C ILE A 447 19.95 -8.86 40.34
N PRO A 448 19.28 -9.88 39.77
CA PRO A 448 18.32 -9.70 38.70
C PRO A 448 17.05 -8.99 39.19
N HIS A 449 16.37 -8.28 38.28
CA HIS A 449 15.09 -7.66 38.57
C HIS A 449 13.98 -8.72 38.66
N MET A 450 13.49 -8.97 39.86
CA MET A 450 12.22 -9.68 40.08
C MET A 450 11.20 -8.72 40.69
N THR A 451 9.96 -8.79 40.19
CA THR A 451 8.84 -8.06 40.78
C THR A 451 8.41 -8.71 42.09
N THR A 452 7.86 -7.92 43.00
CA THR A 452 7.36 -8.43 44.29
C THR A 452 6.28 -9.49 44.07
N GLU A 453 5.46 -9.35 43.03
CA GLU A 453 4.46 -10.36 42.64
C GLU A 453 5.09 -11.67 42.14
N GLU A 454 6.19 -11.63 41.39
CA GLU A 454 6.91 -12.83 40.93
C GLU A 454 7.54 -13.59 42.11
N ILE A 455 8.10 -12.87 43.08
CA ILE A 455 8.68 -13.45 44.30
C ILE A 455 7.58 -14.07 45.16
N LYS A 456 6.48 -13.33 45.40
CA LYS A 456 5.30 -13.86 46.11
C LYS A 456 4.73 -15.10 45.45
N ARG A 457 4.64 -15.12 44.12
CA ARG A 457 4.16 -16.29 43.37
C ARG A 457 5.06 -17.50 43.55
N THR A 458 6.38 -17.30 43.49
CA THR A 458 7.35 -18.38 43.73
C THR A 458 7.19 -18.95 45.15
N LEU A 459 7.00 -18.08 46.15
CA LEU A 459 6.77 -18.50 47.53
C LEU A 459 5.40 -19.16 47.73
N LEU A 460 4.34 -18.72 47.04
CA LEU A 460 2.99 -19.33 47.13
C LEU A 460 2.92 -20.72 46.46
N GLU A 461 3.77 -20.98 45.47
CA GLU A 461 3.89 -22.31 44.84
C GLU A 461 4.60 -23.31 45.76
N GLU A 462 5.46 -22.85 46.67
CA GLU A 462 6.25 -23.68 47.61
C GLU A 462 5.61 -23.77 49.02
N TYR A 463 4.96 -22.68 49.47
CA TYR A 463 4.24 -22.57 50.75
C TYR A 463 2.75 -22.31 50.48
N VAL A 464 1.96 -23.38 50.44
CA VAL A 464 0.53 -23.31 50.09
C VAL A 464 -0.30 -22.67 51.22
N GLY A 465 -0.75 -21.43 51.01
CA GLY A 465 -2.03 -20.91 51.52
C GLY A 465 -2.24 -20.73 53.03
N LYS A 466 -1.22 -20.42 53.83
CA LYS A 466 -1.36 -20.30 55.30
C LYS A 466 -0.79 -19.04 55.97
N ASP A 467 -0.21 -18.11 55.21
CA ASP A 467 0.46 -16.94 55.79
C ASP A 467 -0.19 -15.63 55.33
N ASP A 468 -0.37 -14.71 56.28
CA ASP A 468 -0.88 -13.36 56.02
C ASP A 468 0.07 -12.55 55.13
N GLU A 469 -0.45 -11.49 54.49
CA GLU A 469 0.32 -10.69 53.54
C GLU A 469 1.59 -10.06 54.17
N GLU A 470 1.54 -9.72 55.45
CA GLU A 470 2.68 -9.20 56.20
C GLU A 470 3.82 -10.25 56.26
N VAL A 471 3.51 -11.48 56.68
CA VAL A 471 4.47 -12.58 56.79
C VAL A 471 5.01 -12.95 55.41
N LEU A 472 4.17 -12.96 54.38
CA LEU A 472 4.62 -13.24 53.00
C LEU A 472 5.60 -12.16 52.49
N ASN A 473 5.37 -10.89 52.83
CA ASN A 473 6.31 -9.81 52.51
C ASN A 473 7.65 -9.96 53.25
N MET A 474 7.64 -10.43 54.49
CA MET A 474 8.86 -10.75 55.25
C MET A 474 9.63 -11.88 54.59
N LYS A 475 8.96 -13.00 54.29
CA LYS A 475 9.55 -14.16 53.58
C LYS A 475 10.14 -13.75 52.22
N ALA A 476 9.46 -12.88 51.48
CA ALA A 476 9.95 -12.37 50.19
C ALA A 476 11.25 -11.55 50.29
N ARG A 477 11.52 -10.92 51.44
CA ARG A 477 12.77 -10.17 51.69
C ARG A 477 13.91 -11.08 52.17
N LEU A 478 13.58 -12.27 52.67
CA LEU A 478 14.50 -13.31 53.15
C LEU A 478 14.63 -14.44 52.12
N ILE A 479 14.67 -14.10 50.83
CA ILE A 479 14.52 -15.05 49.72
C ILE A 479 15.58 -16.15 49.70
N SER A 480 16.81 -15.87 50.16
CA SER A 480 17.88 -16.87 50.25
C SER A 480 17.55 -18.02 51.22
N HIS A 481 16.66 -17.79 52.19
CA HIS A 481 16.18 -18.80 53.12
C HIS A 481 14.90 -19.47 52.63
N PHE A 482 13.88 -18.69 52.25
CA PHE A 482 12.57 -19.25 51.93
C PHE A 482 12.44 -19.81 50.51
N ALA A 483 13.23 -19.33 49.55
CA ALA A 483 13.29 -19.90 48.20
C ALA A 483 14.75 -20.16 47.80
N PRO A 484 15.45 -21.09 48.47
CA PRO A 484 16.88 -21.31 48.29
C PRO A 484 17.23 -21.81 46.87
N LYS A 485 16.27 -22.41 46.17
CA LYS A 485 16.43 -22.88 44.77
C LYS A 485 16.14 -21.78 43.74
N SER A 486 15.76 -20.58 44.16
CA SER A 486 15.46 -19.48 43.26
C SER A 486 16.72 -18.94 42.58
N THR A 487 16.56 -18.39 41.37
CA THR A 487 17.66 -17.69 40.67
C THR A 487 18.19 -16.52 41.50
N LEU A 488 17.34 -15.89 42.31
CA LEU A 488 17.73 -14.78 43.16
C LEU A 488 18.63 -15.23 44.33
N ALA A 489 18.31 -16.36 44.96
CA ALA A 489 19.17 -16.97 45.98
C ALA A 489 20.53 -17.38 45.40
N GLU A 490 20.55 -17.91 44.17
CA GLU A 490 21.81 -18.24 43.48
C GLU A 490 22.67 -17.01 43.18
N SER A 491 22.05 -15.90 42.78
CA SER A 491 22.78 -14.62 42.62
C SER A 491 23.44 -14.14 43.92
N PHE A 492 22.82 -14.38 45.08
CA PHE A 492 23.44 -14.08 46.37
C PHE A 492 24.57 -15.04 46.74
N ARG A 493 24.50 -16.32 46.36
CA ARG A 493 25.63 -17.27 46.53
C ARG A 493 26.83 -16.89 45.68
N ILE A 494 26.59 -16.46 44.44
CA ILE A 494 27.66 -15.91 43.57
C ILE A 494 28.27 -14.67 44.23
N LEU A 495 27.43 -13.75 44.71
CA LEU A 495 27.89 -12.55 45.41
C LEU A 495 28.74 -12.90 46.65
N ARG A 496 28.33 -13.89 47.44
CA ARG A 496 29.11 -14.38 48.59
C ARG A 496 30.49 -14.82 48.17
N THR A 497 30.59 -15.66 47.14
CA THR A 497 31.87 -16.15 46.62
C THR A 497 32.76 -15.00 46.16
N SER A 498 32.22 -14.02 45.44
CA SER A 498 33.00 -12.85 45.01
C SER A 498 33.46 -11.96 46.16
N VAL A 499 32.61 -11.73 47.17
CA VAL A 499 32.99 -11.01 48.40
C VAL A 499 34.06 -11.78 49.17
N GLN A 500 34.00 -13.11 49.16
CA GLN A 500 34.99 -13.96 49.79
C GLN A 500 36.38 -13.80 49.14
N PHE A 501 36.45 -13.84 47.81
CA PHE A 501 37.71 -13.65 47.06
C PHE A 501 38.22 -12.20 47.08
N SER A 502 37.32 -11.21 47.00
CA SER A 502 37.69 -9.79 46.93
C SER A 502 38.06 -9.18 48.28
N GLY A 503 37.74 -9.85 49.40
CA GLY A 503 37.96 -9.30 50.74
C GLY A 503 38.34 -10.33 51.80
N LEU A 504 37.52 -11.37 52.02
CA LEU A 504 37.67 -12.26 53.19
C LEU A 504 38.98 -13.05 53.20
N GLU A 505 39.42 -13.56 52.05
CA GLU A 505 40.74 -14.20 51.91
C GLU A 505 41.90 -13.22 52.11
N GLN A 506 41.63 -11.91 52.00
CA GLN A 506 42.57 -10.82 52.25
C GLN A 506 42.46 -10.26 53.69
N GLY A 507 41.74 -10.95 54.60
CA GLY A 507 41.62 -10.60 56.01
C GLY A 507 40.51 -9.60 56.35
N VAL A 508 39.64 -9.23 55.40
CA VAL A 508 38.48 -8.35 55.63
C VAL A 508 37.43 -9.11 56.42
N ARG A 509 37.12 -8.72 57.66
CA ARG A 509 36.07 -9.34 58.49
C ARG A 509 34.86 -8.45 58.72
N THR A 510 35.04 -7.13 58.63
CA THR A 510 33.95 -6.15 58.83
C THR A 510 33.61 -5.46 57.50
N LEU A 511 32.34 -5.53 57.12
CA LEU A 511 31.82 -5.05 55.84
C LEU A 511 30.67 -4.07 56.04
N VAL A 512 30.68 -2.95 55.32
CA VAL A 512 29.54 -2.05 55.21
C VAL A 512 28.85 -2.23 53.86
N ILE A 513 27.54 -2.42 53.86
CA ILE A 513 26.71 -2.45 52.66
C ILE A 513 25.97 -1.12 52.55
N THR A 514 26.24 -0.37 51.48
CA THR A 514 25.64 0.94 51.26
C THR A 514 25.18 1.14 49.82
N SER A 515 24.66 2.33 49.50
CA SER A 515 24.22 2.73 48.17
C SER A 515 24.44 4.23 47.95
N SER A 516 24.30 4.72 46.72
CA SER A 516 24.43 6.16 46.48
C SER A 516 23.21 6.94 47.00
N SER A 517 22.02 6.35 46.88
CA SER A 517 20.72 6.99 47.06
C SER A 517 19.72 6.03 47.73
N ARG A 518 18.58 6.55 48.21
CA ARG A 518 17.55 5.72 48.85
C ARG A 518 16.90 4.72 47.87
N GLY A 519 16.60 3.52 48.38
CA GLY A 519 15.80 2.52 47.67
C GLY A 519 16.54 1.75 46.56
N GLU A 520 17.86 1.61 46.69
CA GLU A 520 18.69 0.83 45.76
C GLU A 520 18.82 -0.66 46.15
N GLY A 521 18.36 -1.04 47.35
CA GLY A 521 18.32 -2.44 47.81
C GLY A 521 19.46 -2.85 48.74
N LYS A 522 20.21 -1.90 49.32
CA LYS A 522 21.30 -2.12 50.29
C LYS A 522 20.95 -3.13 51.40
N THR A 523 19.82 -2.93 52.10
CA THR A 523 19.38 -3.79 53.19
C THR A 523 18.99 -5.18 52.70
N THR A 524 18.35 -5.29 51.53
CA THR A 524 18.03 -6.59 50.93
C THR A 524 19.30 -7.37 50.58
N VAL A 525 20.31 -6.69 50.04
CA VAL A 525 21.61 -7.29 49.74
C VAL A 525 22.33 -7.70 51.02
N ALA A 526 22.36 -6.83 52.04
CA ALA A 526 23.02 -7.11 53.32
C ALA A 526 22.44 -8.35 54.01
N ILE A 527 21.11 -8.42 54.12
CA ILE A 527 20.40 -9.54 54.76
C ILE A 527 20.63 -10.85 54.01
N ASN A 528 20.43 -10.85 52.69
CA ASN A 528 20.53 -12.10 51.92
C ASN A 528 21.98 -12.56 51.76
N LEU A 529 22.95 -11.64 51.76
CA LEU A 529 24.38 -11.95 51.83
C LEU A 529 24.73 -12.60 53.19
N ALA A 530 24.23 -12.04 54.29
CA ALA A 530 24.44 -12.59 55.63
C ALA A 530 23.88 -14.01 55.76
N ILE A 531 22.67 -14.25 55.23
CA ILE A 531 22.03 -15.57 55.22
C ILE A 531 22.87 -16.58 54.43
N VAL A 532 23.30 -16.28 53.20
CA VAL A 532 24.06 -17.25 52.40
C VAL A 532 25.48 -17.50 52.94
N MET A 533 26.04 -16.55 53.71
CA MET A 533 27.30 -16.74 54.44
C MET A 533 27.09 -17.65 55.67
N ALA A 534 26.03 -17.43 56.43
CA ALA A 534 25.67 -18.28 57.58
C ALA A 534 25.36 -19.72 57.16
N GLN A 535 24.62 -19.89 56.06
CA GLN A 535 24.37 -21.19 55.41
C GLN A 535 25.65 -21.87 54.90
N ALA A 536 26.73 -21.12 54.67
CA ALA A 536 28.03 -21.67 54.29
C ALA A 536 28.88 -22.14 55.49
N GLY A 537 28.39 -21.93 56.72
CA GLY A 537 29.10 -22.27 57.95
C GLY A 537 29.87 -21.12 58.60
N SER A 538 29.88 -19.91 58.01
CA SER A 538 30.51 -18.75 58.64
C SER A 538 29.66 -18.24 59.80
N ARG A 539 30.28 -17.90 60.94
CA ARG A 539 29.60 -17.16 62.01
C ARG A 539 29.45 -15.71 61.59
N VAL A 540 28.21 -15.29 61.30
CA VAL A 540 27.90 -13.98 60.75
C VAL A 540 27.16 -13.13 61.77
N LEU A 541 27.62 -11.90 61.97
CA LEU A 541 26.87 -10.88 62.69
C LEU A 541 26.32 -9.84 61.71
N LEU A 542 25.00 -9.76 61.60
CA LEU A 542 24.31 -8.69 60.86
C LEU A 542 23.96 -7.55 61.82
N VAL A 543 24.48 -6.36 61.56
CA VAL A 543 24.28 -5.17 62.40
C VAL A 543 23.48 -4.12 61.63
N GLU A 544 22.39 -3.64 62.25
CA GLU A 544 21.56 -2.56 61.71
C GLU A 544 22.19 -1.19 61.99
N GLY A 545 23.06 -0.73 61.10
CA GLY A 545 23.70 0.59 61.15
C GLY A 545 22.87 1.73 60.54
N ASP A 546 21.80 1.44 59.79
CA ASP A 546 20.85 2.46 59.33
C ASP A 546 19.85 2.81 60.44
N MET A 547 20.33 3.58 61.42
CA MET A 547 19.50 4.03 62.54
C MET A 547 18.47 5.10 62.13
N ARG A 548 18.55 5.62 60.90
CA ARG A 548 17.61 6.63 60.38
C ARG A 548 16.32 5.99 59.87
N VAL A 549 16.44 4.85 59.19
CA VAL A 549 15.29 4.09 58.68
C VAL A 549 15.49 2.59 58.99
N PRO A 550 15.44 2.19 60.27
CA PRO A 550 15.68 0.79 60.66
C PRO A 550 14.51 -0.12 60.25
N VAL A 551 14.80 -1.16 59.50
CA VAL A 551 13.86 -2.14 58.92
C VAL A 551 14.22 -3.60 59.19
N ILE A 552 15.40 -3.93 59.72
CA ILE A 552 15.86 -5.31 59.93
C ILE A 552 14.97 -6.04 60.94
N SER A 553 14.67 -5.42 62.09
CA SER A 553 13.73 -5.97 63.08
C SER A 553 12.37 -6.34 62.46
N GLN A 554 11.84 -5.47 61.59
CA GLN A 554 10.58 -5.71 60.88
C GLN A 554 10.67 -6.86 59.86
N ILE A 555 11.83 -7.03 59.21
CA ILE A 555 12.04 -8.08 58.20
C ILE A 555 12.16 -9.45 58.85
N PHE A 556 12.88 -9.55 59.96
CA PHE A 556 13.05 -10.80 60.71
C PHE A 556 11.90 -11.09 61.69
N GLY A 557 11.04 -10.10 61.99
CA GLY A 557 9.91 -10.28 62.90
C GLY A 557 10.31 -10.36 64.36
N ILE A 558 11.43 -9.72 64.72
CA ILE A 558 12.01 -9.71 66.06
C ILE A 558 11.86 -8.33 66.71
N GLU A 559 12.01 -8.27 68.04
CA GLU A 559 11.97 -7.02 68.78
C GLU A 559 13.13 -6.09 68.39
N ARG A 560 12.86 -4.78 68.38
CA ARG A 560 13.83 -3.77 67.94
C ARG A 560 14.86 -3.41 69.01
N GLY A 561 14.48 -3.37 70.28
CA GLY A 561 15.33 -2.87 71.38
C GLY A 561 15.32 -3.80 72.58
N PRO A 562 16.38 -3.83 73.40
CA PRO A 562 17.64 -3.08 73.26
C PRO A 562 18.51 -3.55 72.06
N GLY A 563 19.36 -2.67 71.52
CA GLY A 563 20.17 -2.88 70.31
C GLY A 563 21.43 -2.01 70.24
N LEU A 564 21.90 -1.69 69.02
CA LEU A 564 23.17 -1.02 68.77
C LEU A 564 23.29 0.36 69.46
N SER A 565 22.21 1.14 69.50
CA SER A 565 22.19 2.44 70.18
C SER A 565 22.54 2.31 71.66
N GLU A 566 21.94 1.35 72.37
CA GLU A 566 22.19 1.14 73.79
C GLU A 566 23.60 0.61 74.06
N VAL A 567 24.18 -0.17 73.16
CA VAL A 567 25.58 -0.63 73.22
C VAL A 567 26.55 0.54 73.11
N ILE A 568 26.35 1.41 72.12
CA ILE A 568 27.23 2.56 71.90
C ILE A 568 27.08 3.60 73.02
N LEU A 569 25.88 3.78 73.58
CA LEU A 569 25.64 4.63 74.75
C LEU A 569 26.15 4.02 76.05
N GLY A 570 26.47 2.73 76.06
CA GLY A 570 27.02 2.02 77.22
C GLY A 570 26.00 1.56 78.24
N SER A 571 24.73 1.54 77.89
CA SER A 571 23.64 1.06 78.76
C SER A 571 23.56 -0.48 78.81
N HIS A 572 24.04 -1.16 77.77
CA HIS A 572 24.05 -2.62 77.65
C HIS A 572 25.39 -3.09 77.08
N ARG A 573 25.76 -4.34 77.37
CA ARG A 573 26.86 -4.99 76.66
C ARG A 573 26.38 -5.51 75.31
N TRP A 574 27.28 -5.58 74.33
CA TRP A 574 26.86 -6.02 72.99
C TRP A 574 26.41 -7.48 72.98
N GLU A 575 26.97 -8.33 73.85
CA GLU A 575 26.60 -9.74 73.97
C GLU A 575 25.15 -9.93 74.45
N GLU A 576 24.62 -8.97 75.22
CA GLU A 576 23.26 -9.02 75.80
C GLU A 576 22.18 -8.63 74.78
N VAL A 577 22.54 -7.93 73.71
CA VAL A 577 21.60 -7.45 72.69
C VAL A 577 21.65 -8.27 71.40
N VAL A 578 22.51 -9.29 71.34
CA VAL A 578 22.58 -10.18 70.18
C VAL A 578 21.30 -11.01 70.11
N ARG A 579 20.60 -10.89 69.00
CA ARG A 579 19.47 -11.73 68.63
C ARG A 579 19.96 -12.94 67.84
N THR A 580 19.47 -14.11 68.20
CA THR A 580 19.84 -15.37 67.56
C THR A 580 18.66 -15.93 66.79
N VAL A 581 18.85 -17.09 66.16
CA VAL A 581 17.78 -17.78 65.45
C VAL A 581 16.57 -18.07 66.35
N THR A 582 16.76 -18.25 67.66
CA THR A 582 15.66 -18.52 68.60
C THR A 582 14.73 -17.31 68.74
N ASP A 583 15.27 -16.09 68.77
CA ASP A 583 14.45 -14.86 68.76
C ASP A 583 13.59 -14.78 67.49
N VAL A 584 14.15 -15.18 66.34
CA VAL A 584 13.43 -15.19 65.05
C VAL A 584 12.30 -16.23 65.07
N MET A 585 12.54 -17.42 65.65
CA MET A 585 11.53 -18.48 65.80
C MET A 585 10.41 -18.11 66.78
N MET A 586 10.73 -17.31 67.80
CA MET A 586 9.76 -16.79 68.79
C MET A 586 9.00 -15.56 68.26
N GLY A 587 9.41 -15.01 67.12
CA GLY A 587 8.83 -13.85 66.48
C GLY A 587 7.61 -14.16 65.62
N LYS A 588 7.42 -13.37 64.55
CA LYS A 588 6.30 -13.54 63.61
C LYS A 588 6.48 -14.67 62.59
N ILE A 589 7.67 -15.27 62.50
CA ILE A 589 7.98 -16.34 61.54
C ILE A 589 7.93 -17.68 62.26
N LYS A 590 7.19 -18.66 61.70
CA LYS A 590 7.04 -19.99 62.31
C LYS A 590 8.39 -20.71 62.39
N ALA A 591 8.64 -21.37 63.52
CA ALA A 591 9.88 -22.13 63.76
C ALA A 591 10.15 -23.19 62.67
N GLU A 592 9.10 -23.87 62.18
CA GLU A 592 9.18 -24.85 61.09
C GLU A 592 9.80 -24.25 59.82
N ASP A 593 9.43 -23.02 59.46
CA ASP A 593 9.94 -22.39 58.25
C ASP A 593 11.40 -21.93 58.41
N ILE A 594 11.82 -21.56 59.63
CA ILE A 594 13.22 -21.20 59.92
C ILE A 594 14.11 -22.44 59.89
N LEU A 595 13.63 -23.57 60.40
CA LEU A 595 14.38 -24.83 60.43
C LEU A 595 14.44 -25.55 59.07
N ALA A 596 13.65 -25.11 58.09
CA ALA A 596 13.56 -25.75 56.77
C ALA A 596 14.90 -25.74 55.99
N VAL A 597 15.79 -24.78 56.26
CA VAL A 597 17.11 -24.69 55.62
C VAL A 597 18.20 -24.56 56.70
N PRO A 598 19.21 -25.45 56.71
CA PRO A 598 20.25 -25.43 57.73
C PRO A 598 21.19 -24.22 57.61
N GLY A 599 21.80 -23.84 58.73
CA GLY A 599 22.85 -22.82 58.81
C GLY A 599 22.38 -21.43 59.26
N MET A 600 21.08 -21.24 59.49
CA MET A 600 20.55 -20.03 60.16
C MET A 600 21.07 -19.86 61.59
N ASP A 601 21.47 -20.95 62.25
CA ASP A 601 22.07 -20.93 63.60
C ASP A 601 23.38 -20.13 63.64
N ASN A 602 24.06 -19.98 62.50
CA ASN A 602 25.29 -19.19 62.41
C ASN A 602 25.03 -17.69 62.17
N LEU A 603 23.76 -17.27 62.03
CA LEU A 603 23.38 -15.88 61.83
C LEU A 603 22.93 -15.24 63.15
N HIS A 604 23.70 -14.25 63.58
CA HIS A 604 23.38 -13.40 64.72
C HIS A 604 23.04 -11.99 64.24
N ILE A 605 22.14 -11.30 64.95
CA ILE A 605 21.60 -10.00 64.54
C ILE A 605 21.69 -9.02 65.70
N ILE A 606 22.21 -7.82 65.44
CA ILE A 606 22.04 -6.66 66.34
C ILE A 606 21.17 -5.65 65.60
N THR A 607 20.00 -5.38 66.15
CA THR A 607 19.05 -4.37 65.66
C THR A 607 19.51 -2.96 66.04
N CYS A 608 18.87 -1.93 65.47
CA CYS A 608 19.22 -0.54 65.76
C CYS A 608 19.07 -0.18 67.26
N GLY A 609 18.10 -0.77 67.96
CA GLY A 609 17.68 -0.32 69.29
C GLY A 609 16.77 0.91 69.21
N THR A 610 16.84 1.77 70.23
CA THR A 610 16.13 3.06 70.24
C THR A 610 16.71 4.00 69.19
N ILE A 611 15.85 4.58 68.34
CA ILE A 611 16.30 5.52 67.31
C ILE A 611 16.88 6.78 67.99
N PRO A 612 18.18 7.08 67.82
CA PRO A 612 18.79 8.23 68.45
C PRO A 612 18.49 9.51 67.66
N PRO A 613 18.49 10.69 68.30
CA PRO A 613 18.25 11.96 67.61
C PRO A 613 19.36 12.28 66.58
N ASN A 614 20.62 11.93 66.89
CA ASN A 614 21.79 12.17 66.03
C ASN A 614 22.59 10.87 65.78
N PRO A 615 22.20 10.02 64.80
CA PRO A 615 22.89 8.76 64.53
C PRO A 615 24.38 8.87 64.15
N ALA A 616 24.76 9.91 63.38
CA ALA A 616 26.13 10.08 62.91
C ALA A 616 27.14 10.32 64.05
N GLU A 617 26.70 10.96 65.13
CA GLU A 617 27.54 11.23 66.31
C GLU A 617 27.87 9.95 67.07
N LEU A 618 26.91 9.01 67.16
CA LEU A 618 27.14 7.72 67.81
C LEU A 618 28.25 6.92 67.13
N PHE A 619 28.29 6.90 65.79
CA PHE A 619 29.36 6.20 65.07
C PHE A 619 30.74 6.83 65.31
N SER A 620 30.81 8.10 65.70
CA SER A 620 32.05 8.79 66.03
C SER A 620 32.57 8.44 67.43
N PHE A 621 31.75 7.87 68.32
CA PHE A 621 32.17 7.52 69.67
C PHE A 621 33.21 6.39 69.69
N ARG A 622 34.14 6.45 70.66
CA ARG A 622 35.17 5.43 70.89
C ARG A 622 34.59 4.04 71.18
N ARG A 623 33.43 3.99 71.84
CA ARG A 623 32.70 2.72 72.09
C ARG A 623 32.31 2.00 70.80
N THR A 624 32.09 2.72 69.70
CA THR A 624 31.86 2.11 68.38
C THR A 624 33.10 1.38 67.89
N ASP A 625 34.29 1.96 68.08
CA ASP A 625 35.56 1.32 67.71
C ASP A 625 35.85 0.08 68.57
N GLU A 626 35.56 0.17 69.87
CA GLU A 626 35.65 -0.95 70.81
C GLU A 626 34.68 -2.08 70.43
N PHE A 627 33.43 -1.74 70.12
CA PHE A 627 32.42 -2.70 69.66
C PHE A 627 32.87 -3.41 68.38
N ILE A 628 33.26 -2.65 67.33
CA ILE A 628 33.71 -3.21 66.05
C ILE A 628 34.90 -4.15 66.26
N SER A 629 35.85 -3.76 67.10
CA SER A 629 37.02 -4.58 67.42
C SER A 629 36.65 -5.89 68.14
N GLN A 630 35.74 -5.83 69.11
CA GLN A 630 35.29 -7.01 69.85
C GLN A 630 34.51 -8.00 68.97
N VAL A 631 33.62 -7.50 68.10
CA VAL A 631 32.85 -8.38 67.20
C VAL A 631 33.71 -8.96 66.08
N ARG A 632 34.74 -8.22 65.62
CA ARG A 632 35.72 -8.71 64.62
C ARG A 632 36.48 -9.95 65.08
N GLU A 633 36.74 -10.08 66.39
CA GLU A 633 37.44 -11.25 66.94
C GLU A 633 36.52 -12.46 67.12
N ARG A 634 35.23 -12.21 67.35
CA ARG A 634 34.22 -13.23 67.69
C ARG A 634 33.55 -13.85 66.46
N TYR A 635 33.41 -13.07 65.40
CA TYR A 635 32.70 -13.46 64.18
C TYR A 635 33.64 -13.56 63.00
N ASP A 636 33.33 -14.48 62.09
CA ASP A 636 34.10 -14.65 60.85
C ASP A 636 33.78 -13.51 59.88
N VAL A 637 32.51 -13.05 59.87
CA VAL A 637 32.05 -11.90 59.09
C VAL A 637 31.07 -11.05 59.90
N VAL A 638 31.26 -9.74 59.88
CA VAL A 638 30.32 -8.74 60.44
C VAL A 638 29.84 -7.84 59.30
N ILE A 639 28.53 -7.80 59.07
CA ILE A 639 27.89 -7.05 57.99
C ILE A 639 27.07 -5.92 58.60
N PHE A 640 27.42 -4.68 58.29
CA PHE A 640 26.68 -3.49 58.66
C PHE A 640 25.79 -3.04 57.51
N ASP A 641 24.46 -3.03 57.71
CA ASP A 641 23.56 -2.27 56.82
C ASP A 641 23.69 -0.78 57.15
N SER A 642 23.92 0.09 56.17
CA SER A 642 24.18 1.51 56.42
C SER A 642 23.37 2.43 55.49
N PRO A 643 23.06 3.68 55.89
CA PRO A 643 22.27 4.58 55.06
C PRO A 643 22.99 4.93 53.74
N PRO A 644 22.28 5.42 52.71
CA PRO A 644 22.93 5.84 51.46
C PRO A 644 23.95 6.98 51.67
N VAL A 645 25.02 6.98 50.88
CA VAL A 645 26.19 7.87 51.03
C VAL A 645 25.89 9.34 50.70
N LEU A 646 25.12 9.62 49.63
CA LEU A 646 24.92 11.01 49.19
C LEU A 646 24.09 11.87 50.16
N PRO A 647 22.99 11.39 50.77
CA PRO A 647 22.16 12.25 51.62
C PRO A 647 22.68 12.44 53.05
N VAL A 648 23.56 11.56 53.57
CA VAL A 648 23.99 11.58 54.98
C VAL A 648 25.43 11.07 55.16
N THR A 649 26.09 11.49 56.24
CA THR A 649 27.53 11.21 56.50
C THR A 649 27.80 9.93 57.29
N ASP A 650 26.75 9.30 57.86
CA ASP A 650 26.85 8.16 58.77
C ASP A 650 27.71 7.01 58.18
N THR A 651 27.50 6.71 56.89
CA THR A 651 28.24 5.66 56.17
C THR A 651 29.71 6.00 55.92
N MET A 652 30.06 7.28 55.77
CA MET A 652 31.46 7.68 55.61
C MET A 652 32.24 7.41 56.91
N ILE A 653 31.64 7.74 58.06
CA ILE A 653 32.22 7.53 59.39
C ILE A 653 32.33 6.05 59.71
N LEU A 654 31.26 5.27 59.48
CA LEU A 654 31.28 3.83 59.71
C LEU A 654 32.22 3.12 58.72
N GLY A 655 32.22 3.55 57.45
CA GLY A 655 33.04 3.01 56.37
C GLY A 655 34.55 3.16 56.61
N SER A 656 34.98 4.22 57.30
CA SER A 656 36.39 4.43 57.68
C SER A 656 36.84 3.57 58.87
N LYS A 657 35.91 2.90 59.57
CA LYS A 657 36.16 2.08 60.77
C LYS A 657 36.07 0.57 60.49
N VAL A 658 35.65 0.18 59.28
CA VAL A 658 35.53 -1.22 58.85
C VAL A 658 36.56 -1.58 57.78
N ASP A 659 36.75 -2.87 57.54
CA ASP A 659 37.76 -3.38 56.60
C ASP A 659 37.38 -3.15 55.12
N GLY A 660 36.09 -3.01 54.80
CA GLY A 660 35.66 -2.71 53.43
C GLY A 660 34.19 -2.31 53.25
N VAL A 661 33.91 -1.67 52.12
CA VAL A 661 32.58 -1.18 51.73
C VAL A 661 32.15 -1.83 50.41
N VAL A 662 30.94 -2.37 50.38
CA VAL A 662 30.28 -2.84 49.17
C VAL A 662 29.17 -1.86 48.79
N MET A 663 29.25 -1.32 47.58
CA MET A 663 28.25 -0.40 47.06
C MET A 663 27.16 -1.14 46.30
N VAL A 664 25.90 -0.83 46.53
CA VAL A 664 24.75 -1.36 45.79
C VAL A 664 24.18 -0.27 44.89
N SER A 665 23.97 -0.58 43.61
CA SER A 665 23.43 0.34 42.61
C SER A 665 22.20 -0.20 41.91
N ARG A 666 21.10 0.55 41.87
CA ARG A 666 19.91 0.10 41.12
C ARG A 666 19.99 0.47 39.63
N VAL A 667 20.09 -0.55 38.78
CA VAL A 667 20.24 -0.38 37.33
C VAL A 667 19.01 0.29 36.73
N GLY A 668 19.25 1.28 35.86
CA GLY A 668 18.21 2.06 35.19
C GLY A 668 17.51 3.12 36.06
N LYS A 669 17.85 3.21 37.36
CA LYS A 669 17.32 4.24 38.28
C LYS A 669 18.38 5.29 38.66
N VAL A 670 19.63 4.89 38.82
CA VAL A 670 20.72 5.79 39.25
C VAL A 670 21.62 6.16 38.07
N GLY A 671 21.88 7.46 37.91
CA GLY A 671 22.74 8.00 36.85
C GLY A 671 24.23 7.87 37.18
N ARG A 672 25.09 7.80 36.16
CA ARG A 672 26.54 7.53 36.32
C ARG A 672 27.22 8.50 37.30
N GLY A 673 26.88 9.78 37.22
CA GLY A 673 27.46 10.83 38.06
C GLY A 673 27.14 10.70 39.56
N ALA A 674 25.97 10.19 39.94
CA ALA A 674 25.62 9.99 41.35
C ALA A 674 26.46 8.86 41.98
N LEU A 675 26.64 7.77 41.23
CA LEU A 675 27.46 6.63 41.64
C LEU A 675 28.94 7.01 41.81
N LYS A 676 29.48 7.79 40.86
CA LYS A 676 30.85 8.31 40.94
C LYS A 676 31.05 9.25 42.13
N ARG A 677 30.10 10.15 42.40
CA ARG A 677 30.19 11.04 43.58
C ARG A 677 30.17 10.27 44.89
N ALA A 678 29.32 9.25 45.02
CA ALA A 678 29.28 8.40 46.20
C ALA A 678 30.62 7.68 46.43
N LYS A 679 31.24 7.14 45.36
CA LYS A 679 32.59 6.54 45.45
C LYS A 679 33.63 7.57 45.91
N VAL A 680 33.65 8.76 45.29
CA VAL A 680 34.60 9.83 45.66
C VAL A 680 34.46 10.25 47.14
N GLN A 681 33.23 10.30 47.67
CA GLN A 681 33.00 10.57 49.08
C GLN A 681 33.52 9.46 50.00
N LEU A 682 33.33 8.20 49.62
CA LEU A 682 33.87 7.05 50.39
C LEU A 682 35.41 7.02 50.34
N ASP A 683 36.00 7.20 49.16
CA ASP A 683 37.46 7.27 49.00
C ASP A 683 38.04 8.42 49.84
N GLY A 684 37.40 9.59 49.83
CA GLY A 684 37.82 10.77 50.60
C GLY A 684 37.71 10.58 52.12
N ALA A 685 36.91 9.63 52.59
CA ALA A 685 36.82 9.23 53.99
C ALA A 685 37.75 8.06 54.34
N ASN A 686 38.65 7.64 53.44
CA ASN A 686 39.49 6.45 53.57
C ASN A 686 38.70 5.14 53.72
N ALA A 687 37.46 5.08 53.23
CA ALA A 687 36.68 3.85 53.21
C ALA A 687 37.04 3.01 51.98
N LYS A 688 37.56 1.79 52.17
CA LYS A 688 37.99 0.91 51.07
C LYS A 688 36.78 0.31 50.35
N VAL A 689 36.46 0.81 49.16
CA VAL A 689 35.38 0.25 48.31
C VAL A 689 35.86 -1.04 47.64
N LEU A 690 35.32 -2.18 48.07
CA LEU A 690 35.67 -3.52 47.55
C LEU A 690 35.05 -3.79 46.18
N GLY A 691 33.89 -3.22 45.91
CA GLY A 691 33.23 -3.40 44.62
C GLY A 691 31.77 -2.94 44.60
N LEU A 692 31.14 -3.16 43.45
CA LEU A 692 29.76 -2.76 43.18
C LEU A 692 28.85 -3.98 42.97
N VAL A 693 27.62 -3.90 43.47
CA VAL A 693 26.53 -4.85 43.23
C VAL A 693 25.41 -4.15 42.44
N PRO A 694 25.34 -4.37 41.11
CA PRO A 694 24.22 -3.94 40.30
C PRO A 694 22.95 -4.72 40.68
N ASN A 695 21.97 -4.01 41.23
CA ASN A 695 20.68 -4.54 41.65
C ASN A 695 19.56 -4.15 40.68
N GLY A 696 18.60 -5.06 40.47
CA GLY A 696 17.43 -4.81 39.63
C GLY A 696 17.74 -4.77 38.14
N LEU A 697 18.72 -5.56 37.69
CA LEU A 697 19.05 -5.65 36.26
C LEU A 697 17.98 -6.44 35.49
N LYS A 698 17.46 -5.86 34.41
CA LYS A 698 16.51 -6.54 33.52
C LYS A 698 17.24 -7.29 32.40
N PRO A 699 16.76 -8.49 31.98
CA PRO A 699 17.38 -9.28 30.90
C PRO A 699 17.47 -8.57 29.54
N GLU A 700 16.72 -7.48 29.36
CA GLU A 700 16.56 -6.76 28.09
C GLU A 700 17.63 -5.68 27.87
N VAL A 701 18.44 -5.38 28.89
CA VAL A 701 19.31 -4.18 28.91
C VAL A 701 20.64 -4.40 28.17
N SER A 702 21.15 -5.63 28.08
CA SER A 702 22.32 -5.94 27.25
C SER A 702 22.28 -7.36 26.63
N PRO A 703 22.73 -7.53 25.36
CA PRO A 703 22.88 -8.83 24.69
C PRO A 703 23.88 -9.77 25.38
N ASP A 704 24.93 -9.24 26.00
CA ASP A 704 25.97 -10.04 26.67
C ASP A 704 25.42 -10.78 27.90
N PHE A 705 24.31 -10.27 28.46
CA PHE A 705 23.56 -10.91 29.55
C PHE A 705 22.65 -12.05 29.09
N GLN A 706 22.46 -12.26 27.79
CA GLN A 706 21.79 -13.49 27.33
C GLN A 706 22.62 -14.74 27.66
N GLY A 707 23.95 -14.61 27.78
CA GLY A 707 24.85 -15.68 28.22
C GLY A 707 24.64 -16.11 29.67
N TYR A 708 24.29 -15.18 30.57
CA TYR A 708 23.99 -15.49 31.98
C TYR A 708 22.68 -16.27 32.20
N LYS A 709 21.88 -16.49 31.14
CA LYS A 709 20.75 -17.44 31.20
C LYS A 709 21.21 -18.91 31.34
N TYR A 710 22.50 -19.22 31.22
CA TYR A 710 23.00 -20.59 31.33
C TYR A 710 22.76 -21.26 32.70
N SER A 711 22.47 -20.50 33.77
CA SER A 711 22.11 -21.07 35.08
C SER A 711 20.72 -21.74 35.12
N ARG A 712 19.89 -21.61 34.07
CA ARG A 712 18.61 -22.35 33.98
C ARG A 712 18.77 -23.86 33.72
N TYR A 713 19.98 -24.36 33.49
CA TYR A 713 20.21 -25.74 33.05
C TYR A 713 20.34 -26.78 34.19
N TYR A 714 20.41 -26.36 35.46
CA TYR A 714 20.49 -27.29 36.62
C TYR A 714 19.21 -27.36 37.48
N GLY A 715 18.06 -26.91 36.95
CA GLY A 715 16.75 -27.13 37.58
C GLY A 715 16.05 -28.32 36.94
N TYR A 716 15.97 -29.45 37.65
CA TYR A 716 15.19 -30.63 37.26
C TYR A 716 13.74 -30.25 36.89
N GLY A 717 13.37 -30.51 35.63
CA GLY A 717 12.02 -30.83 35.15
C GLY A 717 10.91 -29.81 35.33
N LYS A 718 10.73 -28.88 34.37
CA LYS A 718 9.40 -28.38 33.92
C LYS A 718 9.45 -27.96 32.45
N GLU A 719 8.49 -28.45 31.66
CA GLU A 719 8.35 -28.23 30.21
C GLU A 719 8.24 -26.76 29.81
N GLU A 720 8.92 -26.39 28.72
CA GLU A 720 8.90 -25.04 28.15
C GLU A 720 7.61 -24.73 27.39
N VAL A 721 7.06 -23.53 27.61
CA VAL A 721 5.93 -23.00 26.82
C VAL A 721 6.47 -22.32 25.54
N PRO A 722 6.01 -22.70 24.34
CA PRO A 722 6.55 -22.19 23.07
C PRO A 722 6.38 -20.68 22.84
N TRP A 723 7.29 -20.09 22.07
CA TRP A 723 7.42 -18.64 21.86
C TRP A 723 6.17 -17.94 21.26
N TRP A 724 5.29 -18.69 20.58
CA TRP A 724 4.03 -18.18 20.03
C TRP A 724 2.89 -18.05 21.05
N LYS A 725 3.05 -18.53 22.30
CA LYS A 725 2.06 -18.41 23.38
C LYS A 725 2.31 -17.22 24.34
N ARG A 726 3.31 -16.35 24.10
CA ARG A 726 3.58 -15.17 24.94
C ARG A 726 2.73 -13.96 24.52
N PRO A 727 1.90 -13.36 25.39
CA PRO A 727 1.10 -12.20 25.01
C PRO A 727 1.98 -10.95 24.84
N PHE A 728 1.99 -10.39 23.63
CA PHE A 728 2.55 -9.07 23.37
C PHE A 728 1.82 -8.02 24.22
N ARG A 729 2.56 -7.27 25.04
CA ARG A 729 2.08 -6.17 25.89
C ARG A 729 2.75 -4.87 25.39
N MET A 730 1.95 -3.86 25.09
CA MET A 730 2.48 -2.57 24.63
C MET A 730 3.36 -1.90 25.72
N PRO A 731 4.49 -1.26 25.36
CA PRO A 731 5.31 -0.52 26.32
C PRO A 731 4.60 0.73 26.86
N GLY A 732 4.70 1.00 28.16
CA GLY A 732 4.00 2.11 28.85
C GLY A 732 4.36 3.54 28.39
N PHE A 733 5.38 3.73 27.54
CA PHE A 733 5.73 5.05 27.00
C PHE A 733 4.72 5.55 25.95
N LEU A 734 4.09 4.65 25.19
CA LEU A 734 3.05 5.00 24.21
C LEU A 734 1.82 5.63 24.89
N TYR A 735 1.44 5.10 26.06
CA TYR A 735 0.31 5.58 26.85
C TYR A 735 0.55 6.96 27.47
N LYS A 736 1.80 7.26 27.86
CA LYS A 736 2.19 8.58 28.38
C LYS A 736 2.26 9.64 27.28
N GLY A 737 2.74 9.29 26.09
CA GLY A 737 2.77 10.19 24.92
C GLY A 737 1.38 10.60 24.45
N ILE A 738 0.43 9.66 24.40
CA ILE A 738 -0.96 9.93 24.03
C ILE A 738 -1.66 10.86 25.03
N ARG A 739 -1.43 10.67 26.35
CA ARG A 739 -1.97 11.57 27.40
C ARG A 739 -1.33 12.95 27.44
N ALA A 740 -0.11 13.12 26.94
CA ALA A 740 0.53 14.41 26.80
C ALA A 740 -0.02 15.18 25.58
N ALA A 741 -0.20 14.49 24.45
CA ALA A 741 -0.83 15.07 23.24
C ALA A 741 -2.29 15.49 23.48
N LEU A 742 -3.07 14.67 24.20
CA LEU A 742 -4.46 14.99 24.58
C LEU A 742 -4.58 16.19 25.53
N ARG A 743 -3.54 16.51 26.31
CA ARG A 743 -3.50 17.69 27.17
C ARG A 743 -3.05 18.95 26.43
N ALA A 744 -2.14 18.82 25.47
CA ALA A 744 -1.59 19.96 24.74
C ALA A 744 -2.57 20.58 23.72
N PHE A 745 -3.50 19.80 23.15
CA PHE A 745 -4.39 20.27 22.07
C PHE A 745 -5.84 20.54 22.50
N ARG A 746 -6.15 20.36 23.80
CA ARG A 746 -7.50 20.55 24.33
C ARG A 746 -7.90 22.03 24.23
N GLY A 747 -8.92 22.33 23.41
CA GLY A 747 -9.42 23.69 23.17
C GLY A 747 -8.84 24.41 21.94
N THR A 748 -8.01 23.74 21.12
CA THR A 748 -7.49 24.32 19.87
C THR A 748 -8.38 24.00 18.67
N MET A 749 -8.29 24.79 17.58
CA MET A 749 -9.06 24.58 16.34
C MET A 749 -8.79 23.20 15.67
N LEU A 750 -7.69 22.53 16.06
CA LEU A 750 -7.30 21.20 15.61
C LEU A 750 -7.85 20.06 16.48
N TRP A 751 -8.53 20.37 17.60
CA TRP A 751 -9.12 19.39 18.52
C TRP A 751 -10.03 18.36 17.83
N PRO A 752 -10.92 18.73 16.88
CA PRO A 752 -11.75 17.76 16.17
C PRO A 752 -10.91 16.78 15.31
N ILE A 753 -9.79 17.24 14.76
CA ILE A 753 -8.90 16.46 13.89
C ILE A 753 -8.06 15.47 14.73
N VAL A 754 -7.54 15.92 15.88
CA VAL A 754 -6.82 15.04 16.81
C VAL A 754 -7.74 13.92 17.32
N VAL A 755 -9.01 14.23 17.62
CA VAL A 755 -10.03 13.25 18.03
C VAL A 755 -10.40 12.29 16.88
N ALA A 756 -10.39 12.76 15.62
CA ALA A 756 -10.70 11.94 14.44
C ALA A 756 -9.55 11.01 13.98
N VAL A 757 -8.29 11.35 14.26
CA VAL A 757 -7.09 10.61 13.80
C VAL A 757 -6.61 9.57 14.82
N LEU A 758 -6.88 9.79 16.11
CA LEU A 758 -6.56 8.85 17.20
C LEU A 758 -7.14 7.43 17.05
N PRO A 759 -8.35 7.22 16.50
CA PRO A 759 -8.89 5.89 16.22
C PRO A 759 -8.17 5.16 15.08
N LEU A 760 -7.62 5.91 14.10
CA LEU A 760 -6.93 5.34 12.93
C LEU A 760 -5.50 4.88 13.26
N LEU A 761 -4.83 5.55 14.20
CA LEU A 761 -3.56 5.10 14.79
C LEU A 761 -3.73 3.89 15.74
N ALA A 762 -4.96 3.61 16.17
CA ALA A 762 -5.34 2.52 17.06
C ALA A 762 -5.95 1.30 16.32
N LEU A 763 -5.55 1.08 15.06
CA LEU A 763 -5.81 -0.19 14.35
C LEU A 763 -4.97 -1.31 14.99
N GLY A 764 -5.53 -1.84 16.07
CA GLY A 764 -4.96 -2.91 16.89
C GLY A 764 -5.66 -3.08 18.23
N THR A 765 -6.54 -2.17 18.64
CA THR A 765 -7.27 -2.28 19.91
C THR A 765 -8.71 -1.78 19.77
N GLY A 766 -9.68 -2.70 19.75
CA GLY A 766 -11.11 -2.45 19.59
C GLY A 766 -11.82 -1.72 20.74
N SER A 767 -11.13 -0.86 21.50
CA SER A 767 -11.74 -0.12 22.63
C SER A 767 -12.23 1.29 22.29
N LEU A 768 -11.86 1.86 21.13
CA LEU A 768 -12.30 3.21 20.72
C LEU A 768 -13.61 3.23 19.91
N VAL A 769 -14.06 2.08 19.39
CA VAL A 769 -15.31 1.97 18.60
C VAL A 769 -16.56 1.97 19.51
N ARG A 770 -16.43 1.66 20.81
CA ARG A 770 -17.60 1.57 21.72
C ARG A 770 -18.20 2.91 22.16
N LYS A 771 -17.51 4.03 22.00
CA LYS A 771 -18.05 5.36 22.37
C LYS A 771 -18.73 6.12 21.23
N ALA A 772 -18.84 5.53 20.03
CA ALA A 772 -19.39 6.19 18.84
C ALA A 772 -20.76 5.67 18.36
N GLY A 773 -21.48 4.87 19.15
CA GLY A 773 -22.89 4.57 18.88
C GLY A 773 -23.20 3.78 17.59
N PHE A 774 -22.22 3.10 16.99
CA PHE A 774 -22.48 2.22 15.85
C PHE A 774 -22.82 0.80 16.32
N ARG A 775 -24.10 0.44 16.21
CA ARG A 775 -24.59 -0.94 16.37
C ARG A 775 -24.02 -1.82 15.26
N THR A 776 -23.01 -2.62 15.57
CA THR A 776 -22.67 -3.81 14.80
C THR A 776 -23.52 -4.98 15.30
N VAL A 777 -24.33 -5.55 14.41
CA VAL A 777 -25.17 -6.73 14.67
C VAL A 777 -24.26 -7.91 14.97
N VAL A 778 -24.27 -8.37 16.22
CA VAL A 778 -23.56 -9.57 16.70
C VAL A 778 -24.49 -10.78 16.50
N ARG A 779 -23.99 -11.86 15.88
CA ARG A 779 -24.74 -13.13 15.78
C ARG A 779 -24.87 -13.76 17.17
N GLU A 780 -26.10 -13.85 17.66
CA GLU A 780 -26.46 -14.54 18.91
C GLU A 780 -26.32 -16.06 18.75
N ARG A 781 -25.85 -16.76 19.80
CA ARG A 781 -25.81 -18.23 19.88
C ARG A 781 -26.71 -18.70 21.03
N PRO A 782 -28.04 -18.65 20.87
CA PRO A 782 -28.95 -18.74 22.00
C PRO A 782 -29.24 -20.18 22.44
N TYR A 783 -28.72 -21.23 21.78
CA TYR A 783 -29.08 -22.61 22.08
C TYR A 783 -28.01 -23.34 22.89
N VAL A 784 -28.39 -24.12 23.89
CA VAL A 784 -27.48 -24.91 24.76
C VAL A 784 -28.06 -26.30 25.00
N VAL A 785 -27.23 -27.29 25.37
CA VAL A 785 -27.70 -28.65 25.69
C VAL A 785 -27.70 -28.88 27.19
N HIS A 786 -28.85 -29.19 27.78
CA HIS A 786 -29.06 -29.49 29.18
C HIS A 786 -29.03 -30.99 29.45
N LEU A 787 -28.21 -31.43 30.40
CA LEU A 787 -28.00 -32.84 30.72
C LEU A 787 -28.63 -33.29 32.03
N SER A 788 -28.54 -32.49 33.09
CA SER A 788 -28.94 -32.92 34.42
C SER A 788 -29.22 -31.73 35.34
N SER A 789 -29.88 -31.95 36.48
CA SER A 789 -30.14 -30.91 37.47
C SER A 789 -29.94 -31.45 38.88
N TYR A 790 -29.08 -30.78 39.65
CA TYR A 790 -28.76 -31.20 41.02
C TYR A 790 -29.27 -30.18 42.03
N ARG A 791 -29.66 -30.64 43.23
CA ARG A 791 -29.98 -29.76 44.37
C ARG A 791 -28.73 -29.22 45.07
N HIS A 792 -27.61 -29.91 44.97
CA HIS A 792 -26.34 -29.53 45.60
C HIS A 792 -25.29 -29.19 44.56
N LEU A 793 -24.66 -28.02 44.73
CA LEU A 793 -23.65 -27.48 43.83
C LEU A 793 -22.48 -28.45 43.61
N ASN A 794 -22.01 -29.11 44.67
CA ASN A 794 -20.86 -30.01 44.61
C ASN A 794 -21.07 -31.20 43.64
N LEU A 795 -22.30 -31.70 43.51
CA LEU A 795 -22.63 -32.79 42.57
C LEU A 795 -22.62 -32.31 41.12
N ALA A 796 -23.19 -31.12 40.87
CA ALA A 796 -23.14 -30.48 39.55
C ALA A 796 -21.69 -30.18 39.12
N ASN A 797 -20.84 -29.73 40.05
CA ASN A 797 -19.43 -29.42 39.78
C ASN A 797 -18.64 -30.64 39.35
N ARG A 798 -18.87 -31.75 40.05
CA ARG A 798 -18.21 -33.02 39.74
C ARG A 798 -18.55 -33.51 38.34
N GLU A 799 -19.81 -33.36 37.93
CA GLU A 799 -20.22 -33.70 36.57
C GLU A 799 -19.63 -32.75 35.51
N VAL A 800 -19.59 -31.44 35.77
CA VAL A 800 -18.98 -30.47 34.85
C VAL A 800 -17.48 -30.69 34.68
N ASP A 801 -16.75 -30.98 35.76
CA ASP A 801 -15.31 -31.28 35.67
C ASP A 801 -15.04 -32.56 34.87
N LEU A 802 -15.90 -33.58 35.02
CA LEU A 802 -15.84 -34.80 34.22
C LEU A 802 -16.08 -34.51 32.73
N LEU A 803 -17.10 -33.70 32.40
CA LEU A 803 -17.41 -33.31 31.03
C LEU A 803 -16.30 -32.46 30.39
N ARG A 804 -15.69 -31.54 31.16
CA ARG A 804 -14.55 -30.72 30.70
C ARG A 804 -13.30 -31.55 30.43
N ARG A 805 -13.01 -32.55 31.28
CA ARG A 805 -11.90 -33.50 31.03
C ARG A 805 -12.10 -34.33 29.76
N ARG A 806 -13.36 -34.53 29.33
CA ARG A 806 -13.72 -35.17 28.06
C ARG A 806 -13.76 -34.20 26.87
N GLY A 807 -13.42 -32.92 27.08
CA GLY A 807 -13.32 -31.93 26.02
C GLY A 807 -14.61 -31.15 25.73
N TYR A 808 -15.68 -31.34 26.53
CA TYR A 808 -16.92 -30.57 26.38
C TYR A 808 -16.84 -29.21 27.08
N ASP A 809 -17.42 -28.18 26.45
CA ASP A 809 -17.56 -26.85 27.06
C ASP A 809 -18.79 -26.82 28.00
N ALA A 810 -18.65 -27.47 29.15
CA ALA A 810 -19.72 -27.65 30.13
C ALA A 810 -19.70 -26.54 31.21
N PHE A 811 -20.89 -26.12 31.65
CA PHE A 811 -21.11 -25.11 32.69
C PHE A 811 -22.40 -25.36 33.49
N ILE A 812 -22.57 -24.64 34.60
CA ILE A 812 -23.71 -24.80 35.52
C ILE A 812 -24.55 -23.53 35.49
N ALA A 813 -25.87 -23.68 35.42
CA ALA A 813 -26.81 -22.58 35.59
C ALA A 813 -27.71 -22.82 36.82
N PRO A 814 -27.70 -21.95 37.84
CA PRO A 814 -28.69 -22.01 38.91
C PRO A 814 -30.07 -21.66 38.35
N THR A 815 -31.08 -22.45 38.71
CA THR A 815 -32.47 -22.25 38.30
C THR A 815 -33.37 -22.50 39.49
N ARG A 816 -34.18 -21.50 39.87
CA ARG A 816 -35.18 -21.66 40.92
C ARG A 816 -36.43 -22.24 40.31
N VAL A 817 -36.87 -23.39 40.83
CA VAL A 817 -38.12 -24.02 40.38
C VAL A 817 -39.22 -23.64 41.37
N PRO A 818 -40.30 -22.97 40.95
CA PRO A 818 -41.41 -22.59 41.82
C PRO A 818 -41.91 -23.80 42.62
N GLY A 819 -42.02 -23.63 43.94
CA GLY A 819 -42.43 -24.70 44.86
C GLY A 819 -41.42 -25.82 45.13
N LYS A 820 -40.27 -25.87 44.44
CA LYS A 820 -39.26 -26.95 44.58
C LYS A 820 -37.86 -26.49 44.98
N GLY A 821 -37.60 -25.18 45.02
CA GLY A 821 -36.32 -24.61 45.49
C GLY A 821 -35.28 -24.44 44.39
N LEU A 822 -34.02 -24.22 44.78
CA LEU A 822 -32.89 -23.96 43.88
C LEU A 822 -32.31 -25.27 43.33
N PHE A 823 -32.13 -25.33 42.01
CA PHE A 823 -31.45 -26.41 41.31
C PHE A 823 -30.29 -25.87 40.48
N TYR A 824 -29.31 -26.72 40.20
CA TYR A 824 -28.12 -26.43 39.41
C TYR A 824 -28.14 -27.28 38.14
N ARG A 825 -28.45 -26.66 37.01
CA ARG A 825 -28.52 -27.33 35.70
C ARG A 825 -27.13 -27.47 35.09
N VAL A 826 -26.75 -28.65 34.64
CA VAL A 826 -25.52 -28.89 33.87
C VAL A 826 -25.81 -28.71 32.39
N LEU A 827 -25.12 -27.75 31.76
CA LEU A 827 -25.30 -27.33 30.38
C LEU A 827 -24.01 -27.51 29.57
N ILE A 828 -24.12 -27.76 28.26
CA ILE A 828 -22.99 -27.86 27.32
C ILE A 828 -23.17 -26.88 26.17
N GLY A 829 -22.12 -26.09 25.92
CA GLY A 829 -21.90 -25.29 24.71
C GLY A 829 -22.78 -24.04 24.56
N GLY A 830 -22.67 -23.43 23.38
CA GLY A 830 -23.52 -22.35 22.88
C GLY A 830 -23.59 -22.45 21.36
N PHE A 831 -24.77 -22.73 20.82
CA PHE A 831 -25.00 -23.07 19.43
C PHE A 831 -25.76 -21.97 18.71
N ALA A 832 -25.37 -21.72 17.45
CA ALA A 832 -26.00 -20.70 16.63
C ALA A 832 -27.42 -21.11 16.22
N THR A 833 -27.66 -22.42 16.08
CA THR A 833 -28.94 -22.98 15.65
C THR A 833 -29.37 -24.14 16.55
N GLU A 834 -30.68 -24.33 16.71
CA GLU A 834 -31.24 -25.45 17.47
C GLU A 834 -30.80 -26.80 16.90
N GLY A 835 -30.64 -26.91 15.58
CA GLY A 835 -30.21 -28.12 14.90
C GLY A 835 -28.80 -28.57 15.28
N GLU A 836 -27.87 -27.63 15.49
CA GLU A 836 -26.52 -27.94 16.00
C GLU A 836 -26.57 -28.49 17.43
N ALA A 837 -27.35 -27.86 18.30
CA ALA A 837 -27.54 -28.32 19.67
C ALA A 837 -28.23 -29.70 19.73
N ARG A 838 -29.23 -29.94 18.86
CA ARG A 838 -29.93 -31.23 18.77
C ARG A 838 -29.02 -32.37 18.32
N ARG A 839 -28.10 -32.13 17.39
CA ARG A 839 -27.12 -33.14 16.96
C ARG A 839 -26.25 -33.59 18.13
N LEU A 840 -25.75 -32.64 18.93
CA LEU A 840 -24.97 -33.00 20.12
C LEU A 840 -25.83 -33.71 21.17
N ALA A 841 -27.06 -33.24 21.41
CA ALA A 841 -27.96 -33.88 22.36
C ALA A 841 -28.28 -35.33 21.99
N ASN A 842 -28.50 -35.61 20.69
CA ASN A 842 -28.75 -36.97 20.20
C ASN A 842 -27.48 -37.83 20.31
N TYR A 843 -26.31 -37.29 19.95
CA TYR A 843 -25.04 -37.98 20.13
C TYR A 843 -24.78 -38.37 21.59
N LEU A 844 -25.07 -37.48 22.54
CA LEU A 844 -24.88 -37.78 23.97
C LEU A 844 -25.86 -38.85 24.49
N LYS A 845 -27.06 -38.96 23.90
CA LYS A 845 -28.01 -40.04 24.21
C LYS A 845 -27.58 -41.38 23.61
N GLU A 846 -27.22 -41.39 22.34
CA GLU A 846 -26.96 -42.61 21.57
C GLU A 846 -25.56 -43.18 21.80
N ALA A 847 -24.53 -42.33 21.78
CA ALA A 847 -23.12 -42.76 21.87
C ALA A 847 -22.58 -42.76 23.30
N GLU A 848 -23.03 -41.84 24.16
CA GLU A 848 -22.59 -41.77 25.57
C GLU A 848 -23.61 -42.35 26.57
N GLY A 849 -24.73 -42.88 26.09
CA GLY A 849 -25.73 -43.57 26.91
C GLY A 849 -26.40 -42.69 27.97
N ARG A 850 -26.51 -41.37 27.74
CA ARG A 850 -27.13 -40.45 28.70
C ARG A 850 -28.66 -40.59 28.70
N GLU A 851 -29.25 -40.77 29.89
CA GLU A 851 -30.71 -40.84 30.07
C GLU A 851 -31.44 -39.58 29.60
N TYR A 852 -30.80 -38.40 29.69
CA TYR A 852 -31.39 -37.14 29.28
C TYR A 852 -30.36 -36.19 28.66
N ALA A 853 -30.75 -35.57 27.54
CA ALA A 853 -30.08 -34.43 26.92
C ALA A 853 -31.14 -33.61 26.15
N GLY A 854 -31.46 -32.41 26.63
CA GLY A 854 -32.47 -31.52 26.06
C GLY A 854 -31.86 -30.23 25.53
N VAL A 855 -32.42 -29.66 24.46
CA VAL A 855 -31.95 -28.35 23.95
C VAL A 855 -32.76 -27.23 24.61
N LEU A 856 -32.07 -26.22 25.14
CA LEU A 856 -32.66 -25.01 25.73
C LEU A 856 -32.26 -23.78 24.91
N LYS A 857 -33.17 -22.81 24.81
CA LYS A 857 -32.90 -21.48 24.25
C LYS A 857 -32.74 -20.48 25.41
N LEU A 858 -31.61 -19.80 25.50
CA LEU A 858 -31.27 -18.78 26.50
C LEU A 858 -31.31 -17.38 25.87
N PRO A 859 -32.38 -16.60 26.10
CA PRO A 859 -32.61 -15.34 25.38
C PRO A 859 -31.80 -14.11 25.87
N TYR A 860 -31.08 -14.17 26.99
CA TYR A 860 -30.41 -12.98 27.57
C TYR A 860 -29.03 -13.29 28.17
N ALA A 861 -27.98 -12.56 27.75
CA ALA A 861 -26.62 -12.63 28.33
C ALA A 861 -25.94 -11.25 28.30
N ILE A 862 -25.29 -10.85 29.41
CA ILE A 862 -24.65 -9.54 29.60
C ILE A 862 -23.11 -9.72 29.72
N LEU A 863 -22.33 -8.69 29.38
CA LEU A 863 -20.87 -8.78 29.12
C LEU A 863 -20.07 -7.96 30.15
N PHE A 864 -19.12 -8.60 30.86
CA PHE A 864 -18.19 -7.92 31.80
C PHE A 864 -16.69 -8.18 31.46
N PRO A 865 -15.80 -7.17 31.63
CA PRO A 865 -14.35 -7.31 31.59
C PRO A 865 -13.75 -8.34 32.56
N SER A 866 -12.65 -8.98 32.15
CA SER A 866 -12.00 -10.07 32.91
C SER A 866 -11.43 -9.67 34.28
N LYS A 867 -11.29 -8.37 34.57
CA LYS A 867 -10.76 -7.87 35.85
C LYS A 867 -11.83 -7.76 36.93
N GLU A 868 -13.09 -7.56 36.56
CA GLU A 868 -14.21 -7.55 37.53
C GLU A 868 -14.61 -8.97 37.94
N ALA A 869 -14.41 -9.95 37.06
CA ALA A 869 -14.67 -11.36 37.33
C ALA A 869 -13.90 -11.92 38.55
N ASP A 870 -12.65 -11.48 38.73
CA ASP A 870 -11.82 -11.88 39.87
C ASP A 870 -12.23 -11.17 41.18
N LYS A 871 -12.84 -9.97 41.10
CA LYS A 871 -13.39 -9.24 42.26
C LYS A 871 -14.72 -9.82 42.74
N LEU A 872 -15.58 -10.27 41.82
CA LEU A 872 -16.86 -10.91 42.16
C LEU A 872 -16.65 -12.24 42.91
N ARG A 873 -15.53 -12.93 42.68
CA ARG A 873 -15.11 -14.13 43.43
C ARG A 873 -14.75 -13.84 44.89
N THR A 874 -14.16 -12.69 45.18
CA THR A 874 -13.75 -12.31 46.54
C THR A 874 -14.91 -11.84 47.42
N LEU A 875 -16.10 -11.59 46.85
CA LEU A 875 -17.28 -11.05 47.53
C LEU A 875 -18.34 -12.11 47.91
N GLY A 876 -18.02 -13.41 47.80
CA GLY A 876 -18.89 -14.48 48.28
C GLY A 876 -19.99 -14.97 47.31
N PHE A 877 -19.99 -14.51 46.05
CA PHE A 877 -20.91 -15.04 45.03
C PHE A 877 -20.47 -16.44 44.57
N PRO A 878 -21.41 -17.40 44.40
CA PRO A 878 -21.06 -18.80 44.17
C PRO A 878 -20.36 -18.99 42.81
N PRO A 879 -19.46 -19.98 42.71
CA PRO A 879 -18.68 -20.21 41.49
C PRO A 879 -19.64 -20.55 40.35
N TYR A 880 -19.40 -20.01 39.16
CA TYR A 880 -19.32 -20.70 37.86
C TYR A 880 -19.43 -19.69 36.72
N LEU A 881 -18.27 -19.09 36.43
CA LEU A 881 -17.92 -18.44 35.17
C LEU A 881 -18.00 -19.46 34.01
N ALA A 882 -18.82 -19.19 32.98
CA ALA A 882 -18.60 -19.73 31.64
C ALA A 882 -17.91 -18.66 30.79
N VAL A 883 -16.72 -18.99 30.28
CA VAL A 883 -15.78 -18.07 29.65
C VAL A 883 -15.65 -18.43 28.17
N GLU A 884 -16.50 -17.89 27.31
CA GLU A 884 -16.35 -18.05 25.86
C GLU A 884 -15.34 -17.04 25.31
N ARG A 885 -14.45 -17.49 24.44
CA ARG A 885 -13.48 -16.64 23.73
C ARG A 885 -14.21 -15.91 22.59
N SER A 886 -14.01 -14.61 22.48
CA SER A 886 -14.63 -13.76 21.45
C SER A 886 -14.47 -14.38 20.04
N PRO A 887 -15.56 -14.60 19.25
CA PRO A 887 -15.50 -15.28 17.95
C PRO A 887 -14.63 -14.57 16.90
N ASP A 888 -14.33 -13.30 17.15
CA ASP A 888 -13.54 -12.36 16.37
C ASP A 888 -12.02 -12.40 16.69
N GLY A 889 -11.57 -13.37 17.50
CA GLY A 889 -10.14 -13.56 17.80
C GLY A 889 -9.55 -12.52 18.77
N GLY A 890 -10.39 -11.65 19.34
CA GLY A 890 -10.01 -10.70 20.39
C GLY A 890 -9.77 -11.36 21.76
N ARG A 891 -8.90 -10.77 22.58
CA ARG A 891 -8.59 -11.20 23.98
C ARG A 891 -9.70 -10.84 24.97
N GLY A 892 -10.96 -11.17 24.65
CA GLY A 892 -12.12 -10.98 25.53
C GLY A 892 -12.73 -12.33 25.92
N TYR A 893 -13.28 -12.37 27.13
CA TYR A 893 -14.01 -13.50 27.69
C TYR A 893 -15.43 -13.03 28.04
N ARG A 894 -16.46 -13.85 27.78
CA ARG A 894 -17.82 -13.62 28.28
C ARG A 894 -17.98 -14.17 29.70
N LEU A 895 -18.98 -13.67 30.44
CA LEU A 895 -19.36 -14.17 31.74
C LEU A 895 -20.88 -14.33 31.76
N LEU A 896 -21.37 -15.56 31.91
CA LEU A 896 -22.80 -15.84 32.04
C LEU A 896 -23.21 -15.68 33.52
N LEU A 897 -24.06 -14.69 33.81
CA LEU A 897 -24.68 -14.50 35.12
C LEU A 897 -26.14 -14.96 35.05
N GLY A 898 -26.39 -16.17 35.56
CA GLY A 898 -27.74 -16.71 35.78
C GLY A 898 -28.55 -17.07 34.53
N ALA A 899 -29.63 -17.82 34.74
CA ALA A 899 -30.73 -17.98 33.79
C ALA A 899 -31.99 -17.43 34.48
N PHE A 900 -32.43 -16.24 34.07
CA PHE A 900 -33.61 -15.58 34.61
C PHE A 900 -34.86 -16.04 33.88
N ALA A 901 -35.98 -16.17 34.60
CA ALA A 901 -37.23 -16.60 33.99
C ALA A 901 -37.85 -15.49 33.14
N GLU A 902 -37.67 -14.23 33.55
CA GLU A 902 -38.19 -13.04 32.88
C GLU A 902 -37.11 -11.97 32.71
N GLU A 903 -37.24 -11.15 31.67
CA GLU A 903 -36.28 -10.08 31.34
C GLU A 903 -36.17 -9.03 32.45
N GLU A 904 -37.27 -8.81 33.17
CA GLU A 904 -37.35 -7.84 34.25
C GLU A 904 -36.48 -8.24 35.45
N GLU A 905 -36.45 -9.53 35.84
CA GLU A 905 -35.55 -10.04 36.88
C GLU A 905 -34.07 -9.85 36.50
N ALA A 906 -33.74 -10.06 35.22
CA ALA A 906 -32.38 -9.86 34.73
C ALA A 906 -31.97 -8.39 34.80
N ARG A 907 -32.88 -7.46 34.46
CA ARG A 907 -32.65 -6.01 34.54
C ARG A 907 -32.55 -5.51 35.98
N THR A 908 -33.45 -5.91 36.86
CA THR A 908 -33.41 -5.50 38.27
C THR A 908 -32.12 -5.97 38.96
N MET A 909 -31.63 -7.17 38.61
CA MET A 909 -30.35 -7.65 39.12
C MET A 909 -29.17 -6.86 38.55
N ALA A 910 -29.21 -6.48 37.27
CA ALA A 910 -28.19 -5.64 36.65
C ALA A 910 -28.18 -4.21 37.25
N ASP A 911 -29.35 -3.65 37.53
CA ASP A 911 -29.49 -2.30 38.10
C ASP A 911 -29.02 -2.26 39.55
N ARG A 912 -29.31 -3.29 40.37
CA ARG A 912 -28.73 -3.42 41.73
C ARG A 912 -27.21 -3.52 41.73
N LEU A 913 -26.63 -4.22 40.76
CA LEU A 913 -25.18 -4.32 40.62
C LEU A 913 -24.55 -2.97 40.20
N ALA A 914 -25.31 -2.11 39.51
CA ALA A 914 -24.89 -0.76 39.14
C ALA A 914 -25.02 0.25 40.30
N GLU A 915 -25.98 0.05 41.22
CA GLU A 915 -26.23 0.97 42.35
C GLU A 915 -25.25 0.78 43.53
N GLU A 916 -24.67 -0.40 43.76
CA GLU A 916 -23.73 -0.66 44.89
C GLU A 916 -22.30 -0.10 44.66
N GLU A 917 -22.15 1.01 43.94
CA GLU A 917 -20.87 1.69 43.66
C GLU A 917 -19.80 0.84 42.95
N TYR A 918 -20.23 -0.01 42.01
CA TYR A 918 -19.32 -0.59 41.01
C TYR A 918 -19.31 0.25 39.74
N ASP A 919 -18.61 1.38 39.80
CA ASP A 919 -18.35 2.22 38.62
C ASP A 919 -17.30 1.52 37.72
N ASN A 920 -17.76 0.54 36.92
CA ASN A 920 -17.30 0.20 35.55
C ASN A 920 -18.13 -0.93 34.93
#